data_AF-A0A7Y9WS90-F1
#
_entry.id   AF-A0A7Y9WS90-F1
#
_cell.length_a   1.000
_cell.length_b   1.000
_cell.length_c   1.000
_cell.angle_alpha   90.00
_cell.angle_beta   90.00
_cell.angle_gamma   90.00
#
_symmetry.space_group_name_H-M   'P 1'
#
loop_
_entity.id
_entity.type
_entity.pdbx_description
1 polymer ?
#
loop_
_entity_poly.entity_id
_entity_poly.type
_entity_poly.pdbx_seq_one_letter_code
_entity_poly.pdbx_strand_id
1 'polypeptide(L)'
;MYRSSVRTALAAAAALAFFQLSGCSGGGSSSTASSGTQTVTASSVSGTVASGSPLVGANVTLIDATGAKVSTTSGAQGAYTIAVKGLTAPFVIVATDAAGLSTPLVSVLARLPNGTGPAVANVTTLTTAIAAMLTASGNPIDLTASTALAQVTLQQVQIATITLDTILTNLLAQNGIQAAGFDPIGTAFTPNHTGADAVIDSVLVASAPSGGLSLASNAAPGTTLLLNKQTGLSTMLAAPPAAANYLEPLATLLTACAASGTLNTSCSPAIDAAFVENGSNDLATGHNLPDAVFTGAVFGSPKTLAFLTRNGKQMAFVELPVTLASGNIGGVLYTFVQQLATPVTLANGTQLGWDLIGNQSQFAVSINSQIARRTFLDTRLADVNHYESGLTISIPSALNPTVYSASVTGPGLAAPVWLMPRNAVGNSLLGISDTPLSAAPVSPAVTNSNTSLYRWSWQSLSSTASFAPPASTGYYAPQSIDASTVPPFATYTVTLYDKNGALLGQSSVVNPGSPLNATAGGTVAWPSLLPDFATQFLTPDGSLAGSQYAMSVTWSSLVNGQNLAYPVTSVQIQTTGMAAAGPFEVDGFSVGLPNNTTFGQYQTTVSAGINSLGVQTCVNCQFTPLLTGNSRLVQLSGAQSGISYYDITRYND
;
A
#
# COMPACT_ATOMS: atom_id res chain seq x y z
N MET A 1 -57.16 14.80 18.09
CA MET A 1 -57.80 15.81 18.96
C MET A 1 -56.73 16.81 19.40
N TYR A 2 -57.12 18.08 19.39
CA TYR A 2 -56.34 19.32 19.47
C TYR A 2 -55.58 19.60 20.79
N ARG A 3 -54.57 20.50 20.67
CA ARG A 3 -53.80 21.32 21.66
C ARG A 3 -52.59 20.62 22.29
N SER A 4 -51.41 21.24 22.42
CA SER A 4 -51.13 22.62 22.86
C SER A 4 -49.81 23.19 22.30
N SER A 5 -49.86 24.49 22.01
CA SER A 5 -48.79 25.40 21.62
C SER A 5 -47.88 25.80 22.79
N VAL A 6 -46.57 26.06 22.54
CA VAL A 6 -45.82 27.18 23.16
C VAL A 6 -44.78 27.68 22.16
N ARG A 7 -44.80 29.01 21.93
CA ARG A 7 -43.82 29.80 21.18
C ARG A 7 -42.70 30.23 22.13
N THR A 8 -41.47 30.29 21.65
CA THR A 8 -40.50 31.34 22.04
C THR A 8 -39.45 31.51 20.96
N ALA A 9 -39.42 32.71 20.39
CA ALA A 9 -38.35 33.21 19.55
C ALA A 9 -37.22 33.76 20.43
N LEU A 10 -35.97 33.62 19.99
CA LEU A 10 -34.86 34.48 20.40
C LEU A 10 -33.77 34.46 19.32
N ALA A 11 -33.60 35.63 18.70
CA ALA A 11 -32.45 35.99 17.89
C ALA A 11 -31.26 36.33 18.81
N ALA A 12 -30.04 36.00 18.39
CA ALA A 12 -28.84 36.60 18.96
C ALA A 12 -27.76 36.75 17.88
N ALA A 13 -27.26 37.97 17.79
CA ALA A 13 -26.41 38.52 16.77
C ALA A 13 -24.91 38.25 17.00
N ALA A 14 -24.15 38.47 15.93
CA ALA A 14 -22.70 38.44 15.82
C ALA A 14 -21.98 39.40 16.78
N ALA A 15 -20.79 39.02 17.23
CA ALA A 15 -19.77 39.93 17.74
C ALA A 15 -18.37 39.46 17.31
N LEU A 16 -17.75 40.21 16.39
CA LEU A 16 -16.32 40.18 16.11
C LEU A 16 -15.58 40.89 17.25
N ALA A 17 -14.54 40.25 17.81
CA ALA A 17 -13.64 40.87 18.78
C ALA A 17 -12.28 41.16 18.14
N PHE A 18 -12.03 42.44 17.84
CA PHE A 18 -10.70 43.01 17.61
C PHE A 18 -10.00 43.20 18.96
N PHE A 19 -8.81 42.63 19.15
CA PHE A 19 -7.92 43.01 20.24
C PHE A 19 -6.80 43.91 19.69
N GLN A 20 -6.94 45.21 19.96
CA GLN A 20 -5.87 46.19 19.94
C GLN A 20 -5.22 46.20 21.33
N LEU A 21 -3.91 46.03 21.41
CA LEU A 21 -3.12 46.27 22.62
C LEU A 21 -2.20 47.46 22.37
N SER A 22 -2.59 48.60 22.95
CA SER A 22 -1.75 49.76 23.22
C SER A 22 -1.03 49.56 24.55
N GLY A 23 0.29 49.47 24.50
CA GLY A 23 1.18 49.43 25.67
C GLY A 23 2.05 50.69 25.69
N CYS A 24 2.00 51.37 26.84
CA CYS A 24 2.52 52.71 27.10
C CYS A 24 4.04 52.84 27.06
N SER A 25 4.47 54.07 26.76
CA SER A 25 5.83 54.58 26.90
C SER A 25 6.28 54.69 28.35
N GLY A 26 7.57 54.46 28.59
CA GLY A 26 8.25 54.71 29.86
C GLY A 26 9.75 54.83 29.60
N GLY A 27 10.32 56.01 29.84
CA GLY A 27 11.68 56.38 29.46
C GLY A 27 12.75 56.15 30.53
N GLY A 28 14.01 56.21 30.06
CA GLY A 28 15.16 56.68 30.83
C GLY A 28 16.03 55.62 31.52
N SER A 29 17.15 55.24 30.89
CA SER A 29 18.52 55.38 31.43
C SER A 29 19.53 54.67 30.52
N SER A 30 20.57 55.41 30.18
CA SER A 30 21.70 55.01 29.33
C SER A 30 22.61 53.98 29.98
N SER A 31 22.79 52.83 29.34
CA SER A 31 24.00 52.02 29.44
C SER A 31 24.24 51.32 28.10
N THR A 32 25.32 51.70 27.45
CA THR A 32 25.84 51.11 26.21
C THR A 32 26.17 49.64 26.44
N ALA A 33 25.30 48.75 25.99
CA ALA A 33 25.55 47.31 25.93
C ALA A 33 25.33 46.83 24.50
N SER A 34 26.35 46.14 23.98
CA SER A 34 26.44 45.57 22.64
C SER A 34 25.14 44.86 22.22
N SER A 35 24.52 45.33 21.14
CA SER A 35 23.36 44.71 20.52
C SER A 35 23.77 43.43 19.78
N GLY A 36 23.96 42.35 20.53
CA GLY A 36 23.83 41.01 19.98
C GLY A 36 22.35 40.73 19.76
N THR A 37 21.84 40.93 18.54
CA THR A 37 20.52 40.42 18.16
C THR A 37 20.54 38.90 18.30
N GLN A 38 20.07 38.36 19.43
CA GLN A 38 19.77 36.94 19.56
C GLN A 38 18.69 36.61 18.54
N THR A 39 19.08 35.91 17.47
CA THR A 39 18.15 35.30 16.54
C THR A 39 17.37 34.24 17.29
N VAL A 40 16.14 34.57 17.70
CA VAL A 40 15.23 33.60 18.30
C VAL A 40 14.88 32.57 17.23
N THR A 41 15.03 31.28 17.56
CA THR A 41 14.75 30.17 16.65
C THR A 41 13.35 29.59 16.94
N ALA A 42 12.67 29.08 15.91
CA ALA A 42 11.36 28.46 16.06
C ALA A 42 11.37 27.37 17.15
N SER A 43 10.36 27.39 18.02
CA SER A 43 10.26 26.45 19.16
C SER A 43 9.45 25.19 18.86
N SER A 44 8.73 25.19 17.73
CA SER A 44 7.93 24.07 17.25
C SER A 44 7.99 23.95 15.74
N VAL A 45 7.70 22.76 15.23
CA VAL A 45 7.46 22.45 13.82
C VAL A 45 5.99 22.04 13.67
N SER A 46 5.30 22.59 12.68
CA SER A 46 3.91 22.26 12.33
C SER A 46 3.77 21.99 10.85
N GLY A 47 2.75 21.24 10.46
CA GLY A 47 2.45 21.03 9.05
C GLY A 47 1.23 20.16 8.87
N THR A 48 1.02 19.72 7.64
CA THR A 48 -0.08 18.84 7.28
C THR A 48 0.44 17.54 6.68
N VAL A 49 -0.13 16.42 7.10
CA VAL A 49 0.13 15.08 6.53
C VAL A 49 -0.96 14.74 5.52
N ALA A 50 -0.59 14.54 4.26
CA ALA A 50 -1.57 14.23 3.22
C ALA A 50 -0.97 13.48 2.02
N SER A 51 -1.77 12.61 1.41
CA SER A 51 -1.47 11.95 0.13
C SER A 51 -2.67 12.10 -0.81
N GLY A 52 -3.01 13.35 -1.15
CA GLY A 52 -4.23 13.74 -1.88
C GLY A 52 -5.46 13.89 -0.98
N SER A 53 -5.38 13.34 0.22
CA SER A 53 -6.35 13.53 1.29
C SER A 53 -5.64 13.59 2.64
N PRO A 54 -6.25 14.24 3.65
CA PRO A 54 -5.66 14.29 4.98
C PRO A 54 -5.49 12.88 5.54
N LEU A 55 -4.27 12.52 5.93
CA LEU A 55 -4.03 11.27 6.65
C LEU A 55 -4.36 11.50 8.12
N VAL A 56 -5.56 11.11 8.52
CA VAL A 56 -6.08 11.31 9.89
C VAL A 56 -5.47 10.31 10.85
N GLY A 57 -5.01 10.77 12.02
CA GLY A 57 -4.44 9.89 13.05
C GLY A 57 -3.09 9.28 12.68
N ALA A 58 -2.44 9.74 11.61
CA ALA A 58 -1.11 9.30 11.22
C ALA A 58 -0.11 9.52 12.37
N ASN A 59 0.73 8.52 12.65
CA ASN A 59 1.81 8.68 13.62
C ASN A 59 2.95 9.46 12.98
N VAL A 60 3.19 10.67 13.47
CA VAL A 60 4.21 11.59 12.97
C VAL A 60 5.39 11.55 13.92
N THR A 61 6.55 11.12 13.45
CA THR A 61 7.81 11.16 14.22
C THR A 61 8.81 12.09 13.56
N LEU A 62 9.31 13.04 14.34
CA LEU A 62 10.44 13.89 13.99
C LEU A 62 11.71 13.31 14.60
N ILE A 63 12.74 13.13 13.77
CA ILE A 63 14.07 12.65 14.16
C ILE A 63 15.07 13.75 13.84
N ASP A 64 15.97 14.03 14.79
CA ASP A 64 17.01 15.04 14.63
C ASP A 64 18.36 14.46 14.20
N ALA A 65 19.31 15.34 13.87
CA ALA A 65 20.64 14.94 13.38
C ALA A 65 21.46 14.14 14.41
N THR A 66 21.08 14.14 15.68
CA THR A 66 21.70 13.34 16.75
C THR A 66 21.00 11.98 16.94
N GLY A 67 19.83 11.79 16.33
CA GLY A 67 18.98 10.60 16.48
C GLY A 67 17.93 10.74 17.58
N ALA A 68 17.78 11.91 18.21
CA ALA A 68 16.71 12.18 19.15
C ALA A 68 15.36 12.20 18.43
N LYS A 69 14.32 11.67 19.08
CA LYS A 69 12.99 11.47 18.47
C LYS A 69 11.89 12.09 19.30
N VAL A 70 10.94 12.73 18.62
CA VAL A 70 9.69 13.23 19.22
C VAL A 70 8.54 12.87 18.30
N SER A 71 7.44 12.36 18.87
CA SER A 71 6.28 11.91 18.08
C SER A 71 4.99 12.63 18.49
N THR A 72 4.06 12.71 17.55
CA THR A 72 2.68 13.18 17.73
C THR A 72 1.76 12.44 16.76
N THR A 73 0.47 12.80 16.73
CA THR A 73 -0.49 12.30 15.74
C THR A 73 -1.10 13.44 14.95
N SER A 74 -1.46 13.21 13.69
CA SER A 74 -2.21 14.17 12.90
C SER A 74 -3.70 14.21 13.29
N GLY A 75 -4.32 15.39 13.15
CA GLY A 75 -5.76 15.58 13.38
C GLY A 75 -6.62 15.25 12.15
N ALA A 76 -7.91 15.60 12.21
CA ALA A 76 -8.90 15.34 11.15
C ALA A 76 -8.58 16.03 9.81
N GLN A 77 -7.82 17.12 9.83
CA GLN A 77 -7.35 17.82 8.63
C GLN A 77 -5.90 17.45 8.26
N GLY A 78 -5.35 16.39 8.86
CA GLY A 78 -3.95 16.00 8.69
C GLY A 78 -2.95 16.92 9.43
N ALA A 79 -3.42 17.95 10.12
CA ALA A 79 -2.56 18.92 10.82
C ALA A 79 -1.84 18.29 12.02
N TYR A 80 -0.58 18.66 12.23
CA TYR A 80 0.23 18.22 13.36
C TYR A 80 1.12 19.35 13.91
N THR A 81 1.59 19.20 15.14
CA THR A 81 2.58 20.11 15.75
C THR A 81 3.49 19.34 16.71
N ILE A 82 4.80 19.59 16.64
CA ILE A 82 5.85 18.99 17.45
C ILE A 82 6.70 20.09 18.07
N ALA A 83 6.97 20.00 19.38
CA ALA A 83 7.94 20.88 20.03
C ALA A 83 9.37 20.42 19.69
N VAL A 84 10.25 21.36 19.32
CA VAL A 84 11.64 21.04 18.88
C VAL A 84 12.71 21.65 19.78
N LYS A 85 12.31 22.10 20.98
CA LYS A 85 13.25 22.63 21.97
C LYS A 85 14.26 21.54 22.37
N GLY A 86 15.55 21.82 22.19
CA GLY A 86 16.64 20.91 22.52
C GLY A 86 16.99 19.90 21.43
N LEU A 87 16.34 19.97 20.26
CA LEU A 87 16.68 19.14 19.10
C LEU A 87 17.63 19.89 18.17
N THR A 88 18.40 19.13 17.39
CA THR A 88 19.43 19.65 16.46
C THR A 88 19.05 19.40 15.00
N ALA A 89 18.80 20.46 14.24
CA ALA A 89 18.57 20.36 12.79
C ALA A 89 19.84 19.88 12.06
N PRO A 90 19.74 19.20 10.90
CA PRO A 90 18.52 18.92 10.12
C PRO A 90 17.56 17.93 10.79
N PHE A 91 16.28 18.03 10.43
CA PHE A 91 15.23 17.11 10.88
C PHE A 91 14.69 16.30 9.70
N VAL A 92 14.37 15.04 9.96
CA VAL A 92 13.49 14.23 9.10
C VAL A 92 12.18 13.98 9.84
N ILE A 93 11.07 14.06 9.12
CA ILE A 93 9.73 13.84 9.65
C ILE A 93 9.14 12.67 8.87
N VAL A 94 8.78 11.61 9.58
CA VAL A 94 8.16 10.42 9.02
C VAL A 94 6.73 10.34 9.53
N ALA A 95 5.76 10.28 8.62
CA ALA A 95 4.37 10.02 8.95
C ALA A 95 3.98 8.63 8.46
N THR A 96 3.52 7.79 9.37
CA THR A 96 2.98 6.47 9.06
C THR A 96 1.46 6.52 9.11
N ASP A 97 0.83 6.01 8.05
CA ASP A 97 -0.60 5.89 7.97
C ASP A 97 -1.10 4.89 9.02
N ALA A 98 -1.94 5.35 9.95
CA ALA A 98 -2.54 4.49 10.96
C ALA A 98 -3.42 3.40 10.34
N ALA A 99 -3.95 3.66 9.13
CA ALA A 99 -4.70 2.69 8.37
C ALA A 99 -3.84 1.66 7.65
N GLY A 100 -2.55 1.95 7.48
CA GLY A 100 -1.63 1.08 6.80
C GLY A 100 -1.87 0.94 5.29
N LEU A 101 -2.70 1.80 4.68
CA LEU A 101 -3.03 1.76 3.26
C LEU A 101 -1.94 2.42 2.41
N SER A 102 -1.35 3.49 2.95
CA SER A 102 -0.26 4.22 2.31
C SER A 102 1.11 3.82 2.86
N THR A 103 2.13 3.88 2.00
CA THR A 103 3.52 3.80 2.44
C THR A 103 3.88 5.01 3.31
N PRO A 104 4.89 4.90 4.20
CA PRO A 104 5.30 6.03 5.02
C PRO A 104 5.69 7.26 4.19
N LEU A 105 5.12 8.41 4.54
CA LEU A 105 5.48 9.69 3.94
C LEU A 105 6.63 10.33 4.70
N VAL A 106 7.50 11.04 3.98
CA VAL A 106 8.71 11.64 4.54
C VAL A 106 8.80 13.11 4.16
N SER A 107 9.30 13.93 5.07
CA SER A 107 9.67 15.33 4.82
C SER A 107 10.97 15.65 5.53
N VAL A 108 11.64 16.71 5.08
CA VAL A 108 12.96 17.09 5.56
C VAL A 108 13.00 18.59 5.81
N LEU A 109 13.46 18.97 7.00
CA LEU A 109 13.66 20.36 7.37
C LEU A 109 15.14 20.59 7.69
N ALA A 110 15.89 21.13 6.71
CA ALA A 110 17.34 21.27 6.82
C ALA A 110 17.79 22.28 7.90
N ARG A 111 16.96 23.28 8.20
CA ARG A 111 17.20 24.27 9.26
C ARG A 111 15.88 24.81 9.79
N LEU A 112 15.89 25.27 11.04
CA LEU A 112 14.78 26.06 11.57
C LEU A 112 14.84 27.50 10.99
N PRO A 113 13.68 28.09 10.67
CA PRO A 113 13.62 29.50 10.31
C PRO A 113 13.95 30.39 11.51
N ASN A 114 14.43 31.59 11.21
CA ASN A 114 14.57 32.64 12.21
C ASN A 114 13.18 33.17 12.60
N GLY A 115 12.90 33.34 13.88
CA GLY A 115 11.63 33.86 14.40
C GLY A 115 11.05 33.02 15.54
N THR A 116 9.98 33.52 16.14
CA THR A 116 9.25 32.86 17.24
C THR A 116 8.09 31.98 16.76
N GLY A 117 7.67 32.12 15.51
CA GLY A 117 6.60 31.31 14.92
C GLY A 117 7.02 29.86 14.71
N PRO A 118 6.05 28.93 14.57
CA PRO A 118 6.35 27.55 14.23
C PRO A 118 7.01 27.46 12.85
N ALA A 119 8.00 26.59 12.71
CA ALA A 119 8.50 26.20 11.41
C ALA A 119 7.45 25.37 10.68
N VAL A 120 7.28 25.55 9.37
CA VAL A 120 6.37 24.74 8.56
C VAL A 120 7.13 23.60 7.90
N ALA A 121 6.60 22.39 7.99
CA ALA A 121 7.09 21.23 7.26
C ALA A 121 5.91 20.29 6.94
N ASN A 122 5.35 20.37 5.74
CA ASN A 122 4.31 19.41 5.33
C ASN A 122 4.92 18.04 5.10
N VAL A 123 4.11 17.00 5.23
CA VAL A 123 4.49 15.61 4.97
C VAL A 123 3.54 15.08 3.90
N THR A 124 3.97 15.18 2.65
CA THR A 124 3.17 14.83 1.46
C THR A 124 3.93 13.92 0.50
N THR A 125 3.27 13.46 -0.56
CA THR A 125 3.95 12.70 -1.64
C THR A 125 5.05 13.53 -2.29
N LEU A 126 4.88 14.85 -2.46
CA LEU A 126 5.91 15.73 -3.02
C LEU A 126 7.11 15.90 -2.08
N THR A 127 6.88 16.08 -0.78
CA THR A 127 8.00 16.14 0.17
C THR A 127 8.72 14.80 0.30
N THR A 128 7.99 13.70 0.11
CA THR A 128 8.56 12.34 0.07
C THR A 128 9.43 12.15 -1.16
N ALA A 129 9.01 12.69 -2.32
CA ALA A 129 9.81 12.68 -3.53
C ALA A 129 11.11 13.50 -3.36
N ILE A 130 11.03 14.67 -2.72
CA ILE A 130 12.23 15.46 -2.35
C ILE A 130 13.14 14.64 -1.43
N ALA A 131 12.60 14.02 -0.38
CA ALA A 131 13.37 13.19 0.54
C ALA A 131 14.08 12.03 -0.18
N ALA A 132 13.42 11.37 -1.14
CA ALA A 132 14.03 10.33 -1.96
C ALA A 132 15.22 10.85 -2.76
N MET A 133 15.09 12.04 -3.37
CA MET A 133 16.17 12.70 -4.13
C MET A 133 17.38 13.09 -3.28
N LEU A 134 17.25 13.11 -1.94
CA LEU A 134 18.37 13.33 -1.02
C LEU A 134 19.14 12.05 -0.68
N THR A 135 18.72 10.89 -1.18
CA THR A 135 19.33 9.59 -0.90
C THR A 135 19.93 8.96 -2.17
N ALA A 136 20.97 8.13 -1.99
CA ALA A 136 21.59 7.43 -3.12
C ALA A 136 20.73 6.24 -3.60
N SER A 137 20.03 5.59 -2.68
CA SER A 137 19.13 4.45 -2.93
C SER A 137 17.79 4.87 -3.53
N GLY A 138 17.40 6.14 -3.36
CA GLY A 138 16.05 6.60 -3.62
C GLY A 138 15.03 6.21 -2.54
N ASN A 139 15.46 5.60 -1.43
CA ASN A 139 14.60 5.27 -0.30
C ASN A 139 14.63 6.39 0.75
N PRO A 140 13.55 7.18 0.92
CA PRO A 140 13.55 8.29 1.86
C PRO A 140 13.67 7.87 3.33
N ILE A 141 13.37 6.60 3.67
CA ILE A 141 13.54 6.06 5.02
C ILE A 141 15.02 5.99 5.43
N ASP A 142 15.95 5.95 4.49
CA ASP A 142 17.39 5.95 4.79
C ASP A 142 17.81 7.22 5.56
N LEU A 143 17.06 8.32 5.42
CA LEU A 143 17.27 9.57 6.17
C LEU A 143 16.92 9.44 7.66
N THR A 144 16.27 8.36 8.09
CA THR A 144 16.02 8.11 9.53
C THR A 144 17.28 7.69 10.29
N ALA A 145 18.33 7.28 9.58
CA ALA A 145 19.64 7.06 10.15
C ALA A 145 20.32 8.43 10.41
N SER A 146 20.68 8.70 11.67
CA SER A 146 21.26 10.00 12.07
C SER A 146 22.53 10.36 11.29
N THR A 147 23.34 9.37 10.92
CA THR A 147 24.54 9.55 10.09
C THR A 147 24.22 10.04 8.69
N ALA A 148 23.14 9.56 8.07
CA ALA A 148 22.68 10.02 6.76
C ALA A 148 22.03 11.40 6.88
N LEU A 149 21.17 11.60 7.89
CA LEU A 149 20.49 12.87 8.13
C LEU A 149 21.46 14.02 8.37
N ALA A 150 22.52 13.81 9.15
CA ALA A 150 23.53 14.83 9.46
C ALA A 150 24.28 15.34 8.22
N GLN A 151 24.23 14.62 7.09
CA GLN A 151 24.82 15.05 5.81
C GLN A 151 23.86 15.90 4.96
N VAL A 152 22.60 16.06 5.36
CA VAL A 152 21.61 16.85 4.63
C VAL A 152 21.83 18.32 4.88
N THR A 153 21.98 19.07 3.79
CA THR A 153 22.19 20.52 3.79
C THR A 153 21.02 21.26 3.17
N LEU A 154 20.87 22.54 3.50
CA LEU A 154 19.85 23.41 2.87
C LEU A 154 19.97 23.45 1.35
N GLN A 155 21.21 23.51 0.83
CA GLN A 155 21.46 23.58 -0.61
C GLN A 155 20.98 22.31 -1.34
N GLN A 156 21.19 21.13 -0.75
CA GLN A 156 20.70 19.87 -1.33
C GLN A 156 19.18 19.83 -1.37
N VAL A 157 18.51 20.27 -0.30
CA VAL A 157 17.04 20.37 -0.26
C VAL A 157 16.55 21.33 -1.36
N GLN A 158 17.15 22.50 -1.49
CA GLN A 158 16.77 23.48 -2.52
C GLN A 158 16.97 22.96 -3.95
N ILE A 159 18.08 22.27 -4.23
CA ILE A 159 18.34 21.67 -5.54
C ILE A 159 17.29 20.60 -5.86
N ALA A 160 16.96 19.74 -4.88
CA ALA A 160 15.93 18.71 -5.04
C ALA A 160 14.55 19.35 -5.28
N THR A 161 14.18 20.40 -4.55
CA THR A 161 12.94 21.16 -4.76
C THR A 161 12.87 21.74 -6.17
N ILE A 162 13.87 22.50 -6.60
CA ILE A 162 13.90 23.11 -7.95
C ILE A 162 13.82 22.05 -9.05
N THR A 163 14.48 20.90 -8.84
CA THR A 163 14.46 19.80 -9.80
C THR A 163 13.06 19.19 -9.90
N LEU A 164 12.40 18.95 -8.76
CA LEU A 164 11.03 18.46 -8.73
C LEU A 164 10.05 19.47 -9.36
N ASP A 165 10.17 20.75 -9.04
CA ASP A 165 9.31 21.80 -9.61
C ASP A 165 9.42 21.85 -11.13
N THR A 166 10.64 21.69 -11.66
CA THR A 166 10.87 21.65 -13.11
C THR A 166 10.19 20.44 -13.74
N ILE A 167 10.32 19.26 -13.13
CA ILE A 167 9.64 18.02 -13.59
C ILE A 167 8.11 18.21 -13.58
N LEU A 168 7.57 18.95 -12.61
CA LEU A 168 6.14 19.17 -12.41
C LEU A 168 5.58 20.40 -13.13
N THR A 169 6.37 21.11 -13.94
CA THR A 169 5.99 22.41 -14.54
C THR A 169 4.59 22.41 -15.17
N ASN A 170 4.25 21.39 -15.96
CA ASN A 170 2.93 21.33 -16.62
C ASN A 170 1.78 21.15 -15.62
N LEU A 171 1.99 20.36 -14.57
CA LEU A 171 1.00 20.09 -13.52
C LEU A 171 0.81 21.32 -12.64
N LEU A 172 1.90 22.01 -12.29
CA LEU A 172 1.86 23.26 -11.53
C LEU A 172 1.11 24.34 -12.32
N ALA A 173 1.43 24.50 -13.61
CA ALA A 173 0.76 25.46 -14.48
C ALA A 173 -0.74 25.19 -14.64
N GLN A 174 -1.14 23.92 -14.81
CA GLN A 174 -2.55 23.53 -14.88
C GLN A 174 -3.33 23.92 -13.61
N ASN A 175 -2.66 23.93 -12.47
CA ASN A 175 -3.25 24.23 -11.16
C ASN A 175 -2.96 25.67 -10.69
N GLY A 176 -2.57 26.56 -11.61
CA GLY A 176 -2.39 27.99 -11.33
C GLY A 176 -1.17 28.33 -10.48
N ILE A 177 -0.19 27.43 -10.37
CA ILE A 177 1.04 27.61 -9.59
C ILE A 177 2.21 27.88 -10.53
N GLN A 178 3.00 28.91 -10.22
CA GLN A 178 4.28 29.13 -10.87
C GLN A 178 5.32 28.19 -10.28
N ALA A 179 6.05 27.48 -11.14
CA ALA A 179 7.09 26.55 -10.68
C ALA A 179 8.22 27.26 -9.93
N ALA A 180 8.58 28.48 -10.35
CA ALA A 180 9.60 29.26 -9.65
C ALA A 180 9.12 29.68 -8.26
N GLY A 181 9.80 29.20 -7.22
CA GLY A 181 9.51 29.56 -5.83
C GLY A 181 8.38 28.75 -5.18
N PHE A 182 7.90 27.69 -5.83
CA PHE A 182 7.05 26.72 -5.18
C PHE A 182 7.85 25.99 -4.08
N ASP A 183 7.35 26.01 -2.85
CA ASP A 183 7.97 25.30 -1.72
C ASP A 183 6.95 24.32 -1.11
N PRO A 184 6.95 23.04 -1.53
CA PRO A 184 6.02 22.04 -1.01
C PRO A 184 6.31 21.67 0.46
N ILE A 185 7.49 22.01 0.99
CA ILE A 185 7.87 21.70 2.38
C ILE A 185 7.40 22.82 3.30
N GLY A 186 7.81 24.06 3.05
CA GLY A 186 7.69 25.20 3.97
C GLY A 186 6.46 26.08 3.77
N THR A 187 5.65 25.86 2.74
CA THR A 187 4.41 26.64 2.50
C THR A 187 3.23 26.00 3.22
N ALA A 188 2.34 26.79 3.84
CA ALA A 188 1.13 26.24 4.45
C ALA A 188 0.29 25.43 3.43
N PHE A 189 -0.18 24.25 3.83
CA PHE A 189 -0.83 23.30 2.94
C PHE A 189 -2.19 22.85 3.48
N THR A 190 -3.18 22.78 2.58
CA THR A 190 -4.53 22.27 2.85
C THR A 190 -4.88 21.21 1.81
N PRO A 191 -5.29 19.99 2.22
CA PRO A 191 -5.72 18.94 1.30
C PRO A 191 -7.17 19.19 0.88
N ASN A 192 -7.36 19.87 -0.25
CA ASN A 192 -8.64 20.32 -0.77
C ASN A 192 -8.83 20.09 -2.28
N HIS A 193 -7.97 19.29 -2.90
CA HIS A 193 -7.96 18.97 -4.33
C HIS A 193 -7.82 20.19 -5.26
N THR A 194 -7.20 21.26 -4.79
CA THR A 194 -6.91 22.46 -5.60
C THR A 194 -5.44 22.89 -5.43
N GLY A 195 -4.93 23.69 -6.37
CA GLY A 195 -3.57 24.23 -6.27
C GLY A 195 -2.53 23.13 -6.06
N ALA A 196 -1.78 23.20 -4.97
CA ALA A 196 -0.70 22.25 -4.67
C ALA A 196 -1.20 20.84 -4.39
N ASP A 197 -2.41 20.71 -3.83
CA ASP A 197 -3.01 19.41 -3.56
C ASP A 197 -3.46 18.72 -4.85
N ALA A 198 -4.02 19.48 -5.79
CA ALA A 198 -4.32 18.94 -7.12
C ALA A 198 -3.07 18.43 -7.86
N VAL A 199 -1.89 19.00 -7.60
CA VAL A 199 -0.62 18.48 -8.11
C VAL A 199 -0.25 17.16 -7.43
N ILE A 200 -0.44 17.04 -6.12
CA ILE A 200 -0.28 15.78 -5.37
C ILE A 200 -1.21 14.69 -5.93
N ASP A 201 -2.46 15.02 -6.22
CA ASP A 201 -3.46 14.11 -6.81
C ASP A 201 -3.13 13.67 -8.24
N SER A 202 -2.31 14.45 -8.93
CA SER A 202 -1.93 14.23 -10.33
C SER A 202 -0.70 13.34 -10.50
N VAL A 203 0.04 13.08 -9.41
CA VAL A 203 1.30 12.32 -9.45
C VAL A 203 1.20 10.99 -8.73
N LEU A 204 2.07 10.08 -9.15
CA LEU A 204 2.26 8.77 -8.55
C LEU A 204 3.69 8.72 -8.03
N VAL A 205 3.83 8.67 -6.70
CA VAL A 205 5.09 8.31 -6.05
C VAL A 205 4.98 6.84 -5.67
N ALA A 206 5.73 5.98 -6.36
CA ALA A 206 5.59 4.53 -6.26
C ALA A 206 6.96 3.86 -6.16
N SER A 207 7.00 2.61 -5.68
CA SER A 207 8.22 1.81 -5.61
C SER A 207 8.86 1.67 -7.00
N ALA A 208 10.16 1.95 -7.09
CA ALA A 208 10.92 1.73 -8.31
C ALA A 208 11.32 0.25 -8.44
N PRO A 209 11.54 -0.26 -9.68
CA PRO A 209 11.83 -1.68 -9.89
C PRO A 209 12.99 -2.23 -9.07
N SER A 210 14.07 -1.46 -8.90
CA SER A 210 15.26 -1.88 -8.15
C SER A 210 15.19 -1.65 -6.63
N GLY A 211 14.12 -1.04 -6.13
CA GLY A 211 14.04 -0.44 -4.79
C GLY A 211 14.10 1.08 -4.82
N GLY A 212 13.73 1.73 -3.72
CA GLY A 212 13.56 3.19 -3.66
C GLY A 212 12.27 3.66 -4.34
N LEU A 213 12.20 4.94 -4.72
CA LEU A 213 11.00 5.56 -5.28
C LEU A 213 11.17 6.02 -6.73
N SER A 214 10.05 6.06 -7.44
CA SER A 214 9.89 6.65 -8.76
C SER A 214 8.70 7.61 -8.77
N LEU A 215 8.73 8.56 -9.70
CA LEU A 215 7.70 9.55 -9.93
C LEU A 215 7.12 9.38 -11.34
N ALA A 216 5.80 9.39 -11.45
CA ALA A 216 5.08 9.48 -12.71
C ALA A 216 3.87 10.41 -12.57
N SER A 217 3.26 10.77 -13.69
CA SER A 217 1.93 11.40 -13.70
C SER A 217 0.86 10.35 -13.99
N ASN A 218 -0.30 10.46 -13.35
CA ASN A 218 -1.44 9.59 -13.63
C ASN A 218 -1.99 9.78 -15.07
N ALA A 219 -1.59 10.84 -15.78
CA ALA A 219 -1.89 11.06 -17.19
C ALA A 219 -1.10 10.12 -18.13
N ALA A 220 0.10 9.74 -17.71
CA ALA A 220 1.04 8.94 -18.49
C ALA A 220 1.90 8.08 -17.55
N PRO A 221 1.32 7.08 -16.86
CA PRO A 221 2.02 6.33 -15.83
C PRO A 221 3.19 5.49 -16.34
N GLY A 222 3.26 5.23 -17.66
CA GLY A 222 4.41 4.58 -18.30
C GLY A 222 5.66 5.45 -18.43
N THR A 223 5.57 6.76 -18.20
CA THR A 223 6.73 7.67 -18.16
C THR A 223 7.16 7.90 -16.73
N THR A 224 8.07 7.06 -16.25
CA THR A 224 8.57 7.06 -14.87
C THR A 224 9.94 7.70 -14.75
N LEU A 225 10.18 8.45 -13.66
CA LEU A 225 11.45 9.03 -13.29
C LEU A 225 11.94 8.41 -11.99
N LEU A 226 13.16 7.88 -11.96
CA LEU A 226 13.77 7.43 -10.70
C LEU A 226 14.09 8.64 -9.82
N LEU A 227 13.78 8.53 -8.53
CA LEU A 227 14.03 9.57 -7.53
C LEU A 227 15.25 9.19 -6.68
N ASN A 228 16.37 9.90 -6.86
CA ASN A 228 17.61 9.75 -6.09
C ASN A 228 18.51 10.99 -6.29
N LYS A 229 19.73 10.97 -5.75
CA LYS A 229 20.71 12.07 -5.91
C LYS A 229 21.11 12.35 -7.36
N GLN A 230 20.83 11.44 -8.28
CA GLN A 230 21.15 11.53 -9.71
C GLN A 230 19.95 11.94 -10.57
N THR A 231 18.78 12.18 -9.97
CA THR A 231 17.59 12.67 -10.70
C THR A 231 17.90 14.01 -11.36
N GLY A 232 17.71 14.06 -12.69
CA GLY A 232 17.96 15.24 -13.52
C GLY A 232 16.71 15.83 -14.15
N LEU A 233 16.88 16.92 -14.90
CA LEU A 233 15.81 17.73 -15.51
C LEU A 233 15.37 17.25 -16.90
N SER A 234 15.51 15.96 -17.21
CA SER A 234 15.38 15.46 -18.59
C SER A 234 13.94 15.29 -19.07
N THR A 235 12.95 15.39 -18.19
CA THR A 235 11.55 15.07 -18.54
C THR A 235 10.58 15.90 -17.71
N MET A 236 9.62 16.50 -18.39
CA MET A 236 8.46 17.12 -17.76
C MET A 236 7.29 16.14 -17.80
N LEU A 237 6.59 15.97 -16.68
CA LEU A 237 5.44 15.09 -16.62
C LEU A 237 4.22 15.72 -17.30
N ALA A 238 3.38 14.86 -17.88
CA ALA A 238 2.15 15.29 -18.54
C ALA A 238 1.08 15.69 -17.51
N ALA A 239 0.30 16.72 -17.81
CA ALA A 239 -0.83 17.13 -17.00
C ALA A 239 -2.04 16.21 -17.25
N PRO A 240 -2.84 15.86 -16.23
CA PRO A 240 -4.02 15.02 -16.41
C PRO A 240 -5.14 15.67 -17.23
N PRO A 241 -5.99 14.87 -17.91
CA PRO A 241 -7.09 15.38 -18.73
C PRO A 241 -8.30 15.87 -17.91
N ALA A 242 -8.36 15.57 -16.61
CA ALA A 242 -9.43 16.00 -15.71
C ALA A 242 -8.86 16.69 -14.47
N ALA A 243 -9.67 17.54 -13.84
CA ALA A 243 -9.32 18.15 -12.55
C ALA A 243 -9.21 17.09 -11.46
N ALA A 244 -8.36 17.33 -10.46
CA ALA A 244 -8.08 16.37 -9.39
C ALA A 244 -9.33 15.89 -8.63
N ASN A 245 -10.31 16.77 -8.41
CA ASN A 245 -11.52 16.48 -7.63
C ASN A 245 -12.67 15.83 -8.41
N TYR A 246 -12.44 15.35 -9.63
CA TYR A 246 -13.50 14.88 -10.52
C TYR A 246 -14.33 13.69 -9.97
N LEU A 247 -13.79 12.95 -8.99
CA LEU A 247 -14.45 11.79 -8.36
C LEU A 247 -15.01 12.06 -6.97
N GLU A 248 -14.82 13.24 -6.39
CA GLU A 248 -15.39 13.57 -5.07
C GLU A 248 -16.93 13.42 -5.02
N PRO A 249 -17.69 13.82 -6.07
CA PRO A 249 -19.13 13.56 -6.12
C PRO A 249 -19.49 12.07 -6.12
N LEU A 250 -18.65 11.24 -6.76
CA LEU A 250 -18.85 9.79 -6.83
C LEU A 250 -18.70 9.15 -5.44
N ALA A 251 -17.59 9.42 -4.75
CA ALA A 251 -17.35 8.88 -3.40
C ALA A 251 -18.41 9.33 -2.38
N THR A 252 -18.84 10.59 -2.48
CA THR A 252 -19.94 11.13 -1.64
C THR A 252 -21.25 10.37 -1.88
N LEU A 253 -21.59 10.09 -3.15
CA LEU A 253 -22.81 9.35 -3.49
C LEU A 253 -22.73 7.89 -3.05
N LEU A 254 -21.59 7.21 -3.25
CA LEU A 254 -21.37 5.84 -2.78
C LEU A 254 -21.54 5.74 -1.25
N THR A 255 -21.00 6.70 -0.50
CA THR A 255 -21.18 6.78 0.96
C THR A 255 -22.64 6.95 1.34
N ALA A 256 -23.38 7.81 0.63
CA ALA A 256 -24.81 8.00 0.88
C ALA A 256 -25.61 6.71 0.61
N CYS A 257 -25.32 6.00 -0.48
CA CYS A 257 -25.96 4.72 -0.81
C CYS A 257 -25.60 3.61 0.19
N ALA A 258 -24.36 3.56 0.66
CA ALA A 258 -23.91 2.62 1.68
C ALA A 258 -24.64 2.86 3.00
N ALA A 259 -24.84 4.11 3.40
CA ALA A 259 -25.59 4.47 4.61
C ALA A 259 -27.06 3.99 4.58
N SER A 260 -27.68 3.91 3.40
CA SER A 260 -29.02 3.34 3.22
C SER A 260 -29.05 1.83 2.94
N GLY A 261 -27.90 1.17 2.79
CA GLY A 261 -27.81 -0.23 2.39
C GLY A 261 -28.26 -0.50 0.95
N THR A 262 -28.20 0.52 0.08
CA THR A 262 -28.73 0.46 -1.30
C THR A 262 -27.63 0.54 -2.36
N LEU A 263 -26.38 0.23 -1.98
CA LEU A 263 -25.21 0.35 -2.84
C LEU A 263 -25.40 -0.43 -4.16
N ASN A 264 -25.79 -1.69 -4.09
CA ASN A 264 -25.94 -2.57 -5.25
C ASN A 264 -27.35 -2.60 -5.86
N THR A 265 -28.33 -1.92 -5.25
CA THR A 265 -29.74 -2.00 -5.68
C THR A 265 -30.26 -0.73 -6.32
N SER A 266 -29.84 0.45 -5.86
CA SER A 266 -30.36 1.72 -6.37
C SER A 266 -29.33 2.85 -6.41
N CYS A 267 -28.04 2.56 -6.28
CA CYS A 267 -26.99 3.59 -6.36
C CYS A 267 -26.70 4.06 -7.80
N SER A 268 -27.64 3.92 -8.72
CA SER A 268 -27.62 4.69 -9.97
C SER A 268 -27.79 6.17 -9.60
N PRO A 269 -26.95 7.11 -10.07
CA PRO A 269 -26.00 7.04 -11.20
C PRO A 269 -24.52 6.71 -10.87
N ALA A 270 -24.14 6.41 -9.62
CA ALA A 270 -22.73 6.17 -9.26
C ALA A 270 -22.18 4.83 -9.78
N ILE A 271 -23.02 3.81 -9.86
CA ILE A 271 -22.67 2.49 -10.39
C ILE A 271 -23.40 2.30 -11.72
N ASP A 272 -22.63 2.08 -12.79
CA ASP A 272 -23.17 1.87 -14.13
C ASP A 272 -24.00 0.58 -14.17
N ALA A 273 -25.06 0.55 -14.99
CA ALA A 273 -25.94 -0.61 -15.09
C ALA A 273 -25.25 -1.86 -15.67
N ALA A 274 -24.15 -1.68 -16.40
CA ALA A 274 -23.27 -2.73 -16.91
C ALA A 274 -22.02 -2.92 -16.04
N PHE A 275 -22.03 -2.45 -14.79
CA PHE A 275 -20.96 -2.70 -13.83
C PHE A 275 -20.74 -4.21 -13.68
N VAL A 276 -19.50 -4.61 -13.92
CA VAL A 276 -19.00 -5.96 -13.64
C VAL A 276 -17.59 -5.85 -13.11
N GLU A 277 -17.36 -6.41 -11.93
CA GLU A 277 -16.07 -6.51 -11.27
C GLU A 277 -15.86 -7.97 -10.87
N ASN A 278 -14.82 -8.60 -11.43
CA ASN A 278 -14.42 -9.97 -11.06
C ASN A 278 -15.56 -11.00 -11.09
N GLY A 279 -16.41 -10.93 -12.12
CA GLY A 279 -17.55 -11.82 -12.32
C GLY A 279 -18.80 -11.48 -11.52
N SER A 280 -18.80 -10.37 -10.78
CA SER A 280 -19.93 -9.90 -9.98
C SER A 280 -20.43 -8.53 -10.43
N ASN A 281 -21.74 -8.31 -10.33
CA ASN A 281 -22.38 -6.99 -10.45
C ASN A 281 -22.56 -6.28 -9.09
N ASP A 282 -22.13 -6.94 -8.01
CA ASP A 282 -22.14 -6.43 -6.65
C ASP A 282 -20.75 -5.90 -6.30
N LEU A 283 -20.64 -4.64 -5.87
CA LEU A 283 -19.37 -3.96 -5.64
C LEU A 283 -18.53 -4.66 -4.55
N ALA A 284 -19.14 -5.11 -3.46
CA ALA A 284 -18.40 -5.79 -2.39
C ALA A 284 -17.93 -7.17 -2.84
N THR A 285 -18.83 -7.96 -3.42
CA THR A 285 -18.55 -9.32 -3.89
C THR A 285 -17.52 -9.32 -5.01
N GLY A 286 -17.57 -8.34 -5.92
CA GLY A 286 -16.55 -8.14 -6.96
C GLY A 286 -15.16 -7.82 -6.39
N HIS A 287 -15.08 -7.29 -5.18
CA HIS A 287 -13.83 -7.13 -4.44
C HIS A 287 -13.58 -8.23 -3.40
N ASN A 288 -14.25 -9.38 -3.54
CA ASN A 288 -14.10 -10.55 -2.66
C ASN A 288 -14.40 -10.23 -1.18
N LEU A 289 -15.39 -9.35 -0.97
CA LEU A 289 -15.91 -8.98 0.33
C LEU A 289 -17.40 -9.38 0.45
N PRO A 290 -17.91 -9.72 1.64
CA PRO A 290 -19.34 -9.95 1.83
C PRO A 290 -20.12 -8.64 1.65
N ASP A 291 -21.21 -8.64 0.87
CA ASP A 291 -22.03 -7.44 0.59
C ASP A 291 -22.43 -6.66 1.87
N ALA A 292 -22.86 -7.38 2.91
CA ALA A 292 -23.25 -6.80 4.19
C ALA A 292 -22.15 -5.93 4.85
N VAL A 293 -20.87 -6.13 4.50
CA VAL A 293 -19.76 -5.36 5.07
C VAL A 293 -19.78 -3.90 4.64
N PHE A 294 -20.40 -3.56 3.51
CA PHE A 294 -20.49 -2.19 3.00
C PHE A 294 -21.73 -1.44 3.48
N THR A 295 -22.62 -2.08 4.23
CA THR A 295 -23.73 -1.35 4.88
C THR A 295 -23.15 -0.37 5.91
N GLY A 296 -23.42 0.92 5.72
CA GLY A 296 -22.89 2.01 6.54
C GLY A 296 -21.40 2.34 6.32
N ALA A 297 -20.77 1.80 5.27
CA ALA A 297 -19.39 2.14 4.94
C ALA A 297 -19.25 3.58 4.42
N VAL A 298 -18.07 4.15 4.62
CA VAL A 298 -17.67 5.47 4.12
C VAL A 298 -16.60 5.28 3.06
N PHE A 299 -16.85 5.81 1.88
CA PHE A 299 -15.90 5.84 0.77
C PHE A 299 -15.07 7.12 0.86
N GLY A 300 -13.75 6.96 0.94
CA GLY A 300 -12.81 8.07 0.95
C GLY A 300 -12.62 8.68 -0.45
N SER A 301 -11.90 9.80 -0.51
CA SER A 301 -11.53 10.46 -1.76
C SER A 301 -10.74 9.49 -2.66
N PRO A 302 -11.19 9.24 -3.90
CA PRO A 302 -10.55 8.25 -4.77
C PRO A 302 -9.21 8.75 -5.31
N LYS A 303 -8.22 7.86 -5.37
CA LYS A 303 -6.92 8.15 -5.98
C LYS A 303 -6.90 7.66 -7.42
N THR A 304 -6.54 8.55 -8.34
CA THR A 304 -6.39 8.18 -9.75
C THR A 304 -5.03 7.58 -10.03
N LEU A 305 -5.02 6.33 -10.50
CA LEU A 305 -3.80 5.60 -10.82
C LEU A 305 -3.40 5.80 -12.29
N ALA A 306 -4.36 5.77 -13.20
CA ALA A 306 -4.08 5.97 -14.62
C ALA A 306 -5.31 6.51 -15.35
N PHE A 307 -5.13 7.56 -16.13
CA PHE A 307 -6.09 7.94 -17.16
C PHE A 307 -5.84 7.13 -18.44
N LEU A 308 -6.93 6.73 -19.10
CA LEU A 308 -6.91 6.05 -20.38
C LEU A 308 -8.12 6.44 -21.24
N THR A 309 -8.02 6.21 -22.54
CA THR A 309 -9.14 6.44 -23.46
C THR A 309 -9.53 5.12 -24.11
N ARG A 310 -10.81 4.75 -24.04
CA ARG A 310 -11.36 3.56 -24.70
C ARG A 310 -12.61 3.92 -25.46
N ASN A 311 -12.68 3.57 -26.74
CA ASN A 311 -13.82 3.86 -27.62
C ASN A 311 -14.24 5.34 -27.62
N GLY A 312 -13.26 6.25 -27.52
CA GLY A 312 -13.51 7.70 -27.49
C GLY A 312 -14.02 8.26 -26.15
N LYS A 313 -14.24 7.42 -25.13
CA LYS A 313 -14.56 7.86 -23.77
C LYS A 313 -13.32 7.90 -22.90
N GLN A 314 -13.23 8.94 -22.06
CA GLN A 314 -12.23 8.99 -21.01
C GLN A 314 -12.60 7.98 -19.91
N MET A 315 -11.61 7.25 -19.45
CA MET A 315 -11.69 6.31 -18.34
C MET A 315 -10.52 6.57 -17.38
N ALA A 316 -10.67 6.07 -16.16
CA ALA A 316 -9.55 6.01 -15.23
C ALA A 316 -9.55 4.70 -14.45
N PHE A 317 -8.35 4.17 -14.21
CA PHE A 317 -8.10 3.16 -13.21
C PHE A 317 -7.85 3.86 -11.88
N VAL A 318 -8.59 3.46 -10.84
CA VAL A 318 -8.65 4.19 -9.57
C VAL A 318 -8.51 3.24 -8.39
N GLU A 319 -8.00 3.79 -7.29
CA GLU A 319 -8.01 3.22 -5.97
C GLU A 319 -9.07 3.95 -5.14
N LEU A 320 -9.99 3.20 -4.54
CA LEU A 320 -11.10 3.73 -3.75
C LEU A 320 -10.99 3.26 -2.30
N PRO A 321 -10.53 4.10 -1.37
CA PRO A 321 -10.42 3.76 0.05
C PRO A 321 -11.81 3.56 0.69
N VAL A 322 -11.93 2.58 1.57
CA VAL A 322 -13.18 2.29 2.29
C VAL A 322 -12.92 2.20 3.78
N THR A 323 -13.74 2.88 4.58
CA THR A 323 -13.85 2.68 6.03
C THR A 323 -15.17 1.99 6.33
N LEU A 324 -15.15 0.88 7.05
CA LEU A 324 -16.34 0.12 7.39
C LEU A 324 -17.14 0.83 8.50
N ALA A 325 -18.42 0.49 8.65
CA ALA A 325 -19.28 1.05 9.69
C ALA A 325 -18.75 0.83 11.13
N SER A 326 -17.91 -0.19 11.33
CA SER A 326 -17.23 -0.46 12.60
C SER A 326 -16.13 0.56 12.94
N GLY A 327 -15.78 1.45 12.01
CA GLY A 327 -14.61 2.33 12.10
C GLY A 327 -13.30 1.66 11.68
N ASN A 328 -13.32 0.36 11.40
CA ASN A 328 -12.17 -0.34 10.86
C ASN A 328 -11.94 0.02 9.40
N ILE A 329 -10.68 -0.01 8.98
CA ILE A 329 -10.31 0.19 7.59
C ILE A 329 -10.76 -1.02 6.77
N GLY A 330 -11.60 -0.78 5.77
CA GLY A 330 -12.12 -1.78 4.85
C GLY A 330 -11.17 -2.14 3.71
N GLY A 331 -10.03 -1.46 3.64
CA GLY A 331 -9.03 -1.61 2.58
C GLY A 331 -9.23 -0.59 1.46
N VAL A 332 -8.72 -0.94 0.29
CA VAL A 332 -8.84 -0.15 -0.94
C VAL A 332 -9.39 -1.03 -2.05
N LEU A 333 -10.30 -0.47 -2.85
CA LEU A 333 -10.88 -1.14 -4.01
C LEU A 333 -10.18 -0.64 -5.28
N TYR A 334 -9.64 -1.55 -6.08
CA TYR A 334 -9.06 -1.23 -7.38
C TYR A 334 -10.09 -1.46 -8.48
N THR A 335 -10.55 -0.40 -9.14
CA THR A 335 -11.66 -0.49 -10.10
C THR A 335 -11.52 0.54 -11.22
N PHE A 336 -12.44 0.51 -12.19
CA PHE A 336 -12.47 1.46 -13.29
C PHE A 336 -13.68 2.36 -13.22
N VAL A 337 -13.45 3.64 -13.53
CA VAL A 337 -14.47 4.65 -13.76
C VAL A 337 -14.51 5.08 -15.22
N GLN A 338 -15.68 5.53 -15.67
CA GLN A 338 -15.87 6.09 -17.00
C GLN A 338 -16.53 7.47 -16.92
N GLN A 339 -16.16 8.35 -17.87
CA GLN A 339 -16.82 9.64 -18.02
C GLN A 339 -18.22 9.45 -18.61
N LEU A 340 -19.21 10.06 -17.97
CA LEU A 340 -20.58 10.13 -18.45
C LEU A 340 -20.67 11.06 -19.65
N ALA A 341 -21.41 10.64 -20.68
CA ALA A 341 -21.67 11.46 -21.86
C ALA A 341 -22.50 12.72 -21.51
N THR A 342 -23.33 12.62 -20.47
CA THR A 342 -24.09 13.75 -19.92
C THR A 342 -24.01 13.66 -18.40
N PRO A 343 -23.37 14.63 -17.73
CA PRO A 343 -23.32 14.65 -16.26
C PRO A 343 -24.72 14.61 -15.65
N VAL A 344 -24.84 13.91 -14.52
CA VAL A 344 -26.10 13.78 -13.78
C VAL A 344 -26.11 14.81 -12.65
N THR A 345 -27.19 15.58 -12.54
CA THR A 345 -27.39 16.49 -11.41
C THR A 345 -27.93 15.70 -10.22
N LEU A 346 -27.16 15.63 -9.13
CA LEU A 346 -27.56 14.98 -7.89
C LEU A 346 -28.58 15.84 -7.13
N ALA A 347 -29.26 15.23 -6.15
CA ALA A 347 -30.31 15.90 -5.37
C ALA A 347 -29.85 17.17 -4.64
N ASN A 348 -28.55 17.27 -4.31
CA ASN A 348 -27.93 18.44 -3.70
C ASN A 348 -27.44 19.50 -4.71
N GLY A 349 -27.66 19.29 -6.01
CA GLY A 349 -27.24 20.18 -7.10
C GLY A 349 -25.82 19.91 -7.63
N THR A 350 -25.04 19.02 -7.00
CA THR A 350 -23.71 18.64 -7.48
C THR A 350 -23.83 17.89 -8.82
N GLN A 351 -22.90 18.17 -9.75
CA GLN A 351 -22.80 17.42 -11.01
C GLN A 351 -21.94 16.17 -10.81
N LEU A 352 -22.49 14.99 -11.06
CA LEU A 352 -21.75 13.75 -11.20
C LEU A 352 -21.37 13.56 -12.67
N GLY A 353 -20.07 13.60 -12.98
CA GLY A 353 -19.56 13.42 -14.34
C GLY A 353 -19.05 12.02 -14.67
N TRP A 354 -18.99 11.12 -13.69
CA TRP A 354 -18.31 9.83 -13.78
C TRP A 354 -19.02 8.77 -12.95
N ASP A 355 -18.95 7.51 -13.40
CA ASP A 355 -19.52 6.35 -12.75
C ASP A 355 -18.54 5.16 -12.68
N LEU A 356 -18.81 4.21 -11.78
CA LEU A 356 -18.10 2.94 -11.67
C LEU A 356 -18.58 1.98 -12.75
N ILE A 357 -17.64 1.40 -13.51
CA ILE A 357 -17.93 0.35 -14.49
C ILE A 357 -17.30 -1.00 -14.12
N GLY A 358 -16.36 -1.05 -13.18
CA GLY A 358 -15.65 -2.27 -12.82
C GLY A 358 -14.63 -2.72 -13.86
N ASN A 359 -13.84 -3.75 -13.53
CA ASN A 359 -12.82 -4.27 -14.44
C ASN A 359 -13.35 -5.04 -15.67
N GLN A 360 -14.67 -5.27 -15.75
CA GLN A 360 -15.37 -5.97 -16.82
C GLN A 360 -14.95 -7.45 -16.97
N SER A 361 -14.23 -8.00 -15.99
CA SER A 361 -13.87 -9.42 -15.94
C SER A 361 -15.08 -10.26 -15.57
N GLN A 362 -15.26 -11.39 -16.25
CA GLN A 362 -16.35 -12.35 -15.99
C GLN A 362 -15.99 -13.37 -14.91
N PHE A 363 -14.76 -13.33 -14.37
CA PHE A 363 -14.23 -14.32 -13.46
C PHE A 363 -13.55 -13.62 -12.28
N ALA A 364 -13.60 -14.21 -11.10
CA ALA A 364 -12.90 -13.65 -9.95
C ALA A 364 -11.40 -13.93 -10.07
N VAL A 365 -10.62 -12.93 -10.48
CA VAL A 365 -9.17 -13.04 -10.65
C VAL A 365 -8.49 -11.76 -10.21
N SER A 366 -7.45 -11.88 -9.39
CA SER A 366 -6.55 -10.75 -9.09
C SER A 366 -5.10 -11.09 -9.40
N ILE A 367 -4.36 -10.10 -9.89
CA ILE A 367 -2.93 -10.19 -10.12
C ILE A 367 -2.29 -8.97 -9.49
N ASN A 368 -1.30 -9.20 -8.63
CA ASN A 368 -0.58 -8.15 -7.92
C ASN A 368 0.93 -8.39 -8.04
N SER A 369 1.71 -7.33 -8.17
CA SER A 369 3.16 -7.43 -7.92
C SER A 369 3.41 -7.96 -6.52
N GLN A 370 4.45 -8.78 -6.36
CA GLN A 370 4.86 -9.27 -5.06
C GLN A 370 6.36 -9.17 -4.84
N ILE A 371 6.72 -9.04 -3.57
CA ILE A 371 8.08 -9.21 -3.09
C ILE A 371 8.09 -10.05 -1.82
N ALA A 372 9.06 -10.95 -1.75
CA ALA A 372 9.21 -11.88 -0.64
C ALA A 372 10.63 -11.88 -0.09
N ARG A 373 10.75 -12.03 1.23
CA ARG A 373 11.99 -12.41 1.91
C ARG A 373 11.84 -13.84 2.39
N ARG A 374 12.80 -14.69 2.05
CA ARG A 374 12.87 -16.08 2.52
C ARG A 374 14.04 -16.25 3.45
N THR A 375 13.73 -16.71 4.65
CA THR A 375 14.69 -17.05 5.70
C THR A 375 14.56 -18.53 6.05
N PHE A 376 15.66 -19.27 5.96
CA PHE A 376 15.77 -20.66 6.34
C PHE A 376 16.49 -20.77 7.68
N LEU A 377 15.95 -21.60 8.57
CA LEU A 377 16.50 -21.87 9.90
C LEU A 377 17.28 -23.19 9.97
N ASP A 378 17.16 -24.02 8.94
CA ASP A 378 17.88 -25.28 8.81
C ASP A 378 19.30 -25.05 8.24
N THR A 379 20.11 -26.12 8.20
CA THR A 379 21.51 -26.07 7.74
C THR A 379 21.72 -26.67 6.35
N ARG A 380 20.65 -26.89 5.56
CA ARG A 380 20.76 -27.50 4.24
C ARG A 380 21.42 -26.52 3.28
N LEU A 381 22.42 -27.00 2.53
CA LEU A 381 23.21 -26.13 1.64
C LEU A 381 22.41 -25.46 0.51
N ALA A 382 21.30 -26.07 0.09
CA ALA A 382 20.43 -25.52 -0.95
C ALA A 382 19.45 -24.46 -0.41
N ASP A 383 19.27 -24.40 0.91
CA ASP A 383 18.33 -23.52 1.59
C ASP A 383 19.03 -22.21 1.95
N VAL A 384 19.14 -21.34 0.93
CA VAL A 384 19.86 -20.07 1.01
C VAL A 384 18.88 -18.94 1.30
N ASN A 385 19.16 -18.06 2.26
CA ASN A 385 18.34 -16.86 2.48
C ASN A 385 18.38 -15.94 1.26
N HIS A 386 17.23 -15.47 0.78
CA HIS A 386 17.12 -14.69 -0.45
C HIS A 386 15.87 -13.80 -0.50
N TYR A 387 15.91 -12.80 -1.37
CA TYR A 387 14.73 -12.08 -1.85
C TYR A 387 14.21 -12.70 -3.14
N GLU A 388 12.91 -12.57 -3.35
CA GLU A 388 12.23 -12.95 -4.60
C GLU A 388 11.19 -11.90 -4.94
N SER A 389 10.91 -11.73 -6.23
CA SER A 389 9.80 -10.90 -6.68
C SER A 389 9.13 -11.47 -7.91
N GLY A 390 7.92 -10.98 -8.19
CA GLY A 390 7.12 -11.43 -9.32
C GLY A 390 5.67 -11.06 -9.17
N LEU A 391 4.77 -12.01 -9.42
CA LEU A 391 3.33 -11.82 -9.36
C LEU A 391 2.70 -12.76 -8.33
N THR A 392 1.74 -12.27 -7.56
CA THR A 392 0.72 -13.10 -6.93
C THR A 392 -0.45 -13.23 -7.89
N ILE A 393 -0.87 -14.45 -8.20
CA ILE A 393 -2.02 -14.75 -9.06
C ILE A 393 -3.08 -15.49 -8.23
N SER A 394 -4.19 -14.81 -7.96
CA SER A 394 -5.27 -15.32 -7.12
C SER A 394 -6.50 -15.64 -7.95
N ILE A 395 -6.86 -16.92 -7.98
CA ILE A 395 -8.09 -17.43 -8.61
C ILE A 395 -8.83 -18.26 -7.56
N PRO A 396 -9.75 -17.66 -6.79
CA PRO A 396 -10.54 -18.39 -5.78
C PRO A 396 -11.51 -19.37 -6.44
N SER A 397 -11.42 -20.64 -6.04
CA SER A 397 -12.29 -21.70 -6.58
C SER A 397 -13.75 -21.52 -6.17
N ALA A 398 -14.00 -21.00 -4.96
CA ALA A 398 -15.36 -20.76 -4.46
C ALA A 398 -16.14 -19.72 -5.27
N LEU A 399 -15.45 -18.68 -5.78
CA LEU A 399 -16.05 -17.66 -6.65
C LEU A 399 -16.01 -18.05 -8.13
N ASN A 400 -15.28 -19.11 -8.50
CA ASN A 400 -15.19 -19.62 -9.86
C ASN A 400 -15.49 -21.13 -9.89
N PRO A 401 -16.70 -21.59 -9.50
CA PRO A 401 -16.97 -23.00 -9.25
C PRO A 401 -16.89 -23.90 -10.50
N THR A 402 -16.95 -23.33 -11.70
CA THR A 402 -16.81 -24.06 -12.97
C THR A 402 -15.37 -24.15 -13.47
N VAL A 403 -14.46 -23.32 -12.92
CA VAL A 403 -13.06 -23.24 -13.34
C VAL A 403 -12.27 -24.35 -12.65
N TYR A 404 -11.57 -25.15 -13.45
CA TYR A 404 -10.63 -26.15 -12.96
C TYR A 404 -9.18 -25.69 -13.12
N SER A 405 -8.85 -25.10 -14.25
CA SER A 405 -7.50 -24.62 -14.54
C SER A 405 -7.51 -23.29 -15.28
N ALA A 406 -6.38 -22.59 -15.24
CA ALA A 406 -6.20 -21.33 -15.94
C ALA A 406 -4.78 -21.18 -16.49
N SER A 407 -4.63 -20.42 -17.57
CA SER A 407 -3.34 -19.93 -18.05
C SER A 407 -3.27 -18.41 -17.99
N VAL A 408 -2.11 -17.89 -17.61
CA VAL A 408 -1.84 -16.45 -17.55
C VAL A 408 -0.72 -16.09 -18.52
N THR A 409 -0.97 -15.07 -19.35
CA THR A 409 0.01 -14.49 -20.27
C THR A 409 0.05 -12.97 -20.09
N GLY A 410 1.17 -12.34 -20.42
CA GLY A 410 1.32 -10.89 -20.32
C GLY A 410 2.77 -10.45 -20.12
N PRO A 411 2.99 -9.14 -19.90
CA PRO A 411 4.32 -8.58 -19.70
C PRO A 411 5.11 -9.26 -18.57
N GLY A 412 6.38 -9.58 -18.84
CA GLY A 412 7.27 -10.28 -17.91
C GLY A 412 7.10 -11.81 -17.86
N LEU A 413 6.11 -12.38 -18.56
CA LEU A 413 5.91 -13.84 -18.65
C LEU A 413 6.46 -14.37 -19.98
N ALA A 414 7.51 -15.18 -19.93
CA ALA A 414 8.13 -15.76 -21.14
C ALA A 414 7.29 -16.87 -21.79
N ALA A 415 6.40 -17.49 -21.02
CA ALA A 415 5.47 -18.54 -21.45
C ALA A 415 4.20 -18.47 -20.58
N PRO A 416 3.09 -19.10 -20.99
CA PRO A 416 1.89 -19.18 -20.16
C PRO A 416 2.19 -19.82 -18.80
N VAL A 417 1.78 -19.15 -17.73
CA VAL A 417 1.82 -19.69 -16.37
C VAL A 417 0.52 -20.42 -16.10
N TRP A 418 0.59 -21.71 -15.76
CA TRP A 418 -0.58 -22.56 -15.57
C TRP A 418 -0.93 -22.70 -14.10
N LEU A 419 -2.23 -22.63 -13.78
CA LEU A 419 -2.80 -22.83 -12.47
C LEU A 419 -3.81 -23.99 -12.48
N MET A 420 -3.86 -24.76 -11.40
CA MET A 420 -4.71 -25.95 -11.22
C MET A 420 -5.04 -26.18 -9.72
N PRO A 421 -5.92 -27.13 -9.36
CA PRO A 421 -6.20 -27.42 -7.96
C PRO A 421 -4.97 -27.91 -7.22
N ARG A 422 -4.88 -27.57 -5.94
CA ARG A 422 -3.76 -27.92 -5.06
C ARG A 422 -3.97 -29.29 -4.44
N ASN A 423 -2.90 -30.05 -4.26
CA ASN A 423 -2.89 -31.22 -3.38
C ASN A 423 -2.65 -30.77 -1.92
N ALA A 424 -3.58 -29.97 -1.38
CA ALA A 424 -3.46 -29.37 -0.05
C ALA A 424 -4.84 -29.16 0.59
N VAL A 425 -4.87 -29.05 1.92
CA VAL A 425 -6.05 -28.63 2.71
C VAL A 425 -5.77 -27.30 3.40
N GLY A 426 -6.81 -26.54 3.74
CA GLY A 426 -6.62 -25.18 4.27
C GLY A 426 -6.41 -24.11 3.18
N ASN A 427 -6.79 -24.40 1.93
CA ASN A 427 -6.60 -23.48 0.81
C ASN A 427 -7.83 -23.48 -0.12
N SER A 428 -8.09 -22.38 -0.80
CA SER A 428 -9.21 -22.23 -1.74
C SER A 428 -8.84 -21.45 -3.01
N LEU A 429 -7.55 -21.27 -3.29
CA LEU A 429 -7.06 -20.69 -4.53
C LEU A 429 -6.56 -21.79 -5.46
N LEU A 430 -6.59 -21.59 -6.78
CA LEU A 430 -5.77 -22.41 -7.67
C LEU A 430 -4.27 -22.18 -7.35
N GLY A 431 -3.46 -23.22 -7.52
CA GLY A 431 -2.01 -23.18 -7.36
C GLY A 431 -1.31 -23.21 -8.71
N ILE A 432 -0.19 -22.52 -8.83
CA ILE A 432 0.65 -22.58 -10.04
C ILE A 432 1.19 -24.00 -10.19
N SER A 433 1.29 -24.53 -11.39
CA SER A 433 1.84 -25.88 -11.58
C SER A 433 3.29 -25.98 -11.08
N ASP A 434 3.63 -27.12 -10.50
CA ASP A 434 4.96 -27.44 -10.00
C ASP A 434 5.96 -27.66 -11.14
N THR A 435 5.47 -28.00 -12.33
CA THR A 435 6.23 -28.13 -13.57
C THR A 435 5.66 -27.24 -14.67
N PRO A 436 6.46 -26.81 -15.67
CA PRO A 436 5.96 -26.11 -16.85
C PRO A 436 4.97 -26.99 -17.63
N LEU A 437 3.86 -26.38 -18.06
CA LEU A 437 2.84 -27.04 -18.88
C LEU A 437 2.67 -26.32 -20.21
N SER A 438 2.25 -27.04 -21.24
CA SER A 438 1.97 -26.53 -22.58
C SER A 438 0.49 -26.56 -22.95
N ALA A 439 -0.35 -27.16 -22.10
CA ALA A 439 -1.78 -27.32 -22.33
C ALA A 439 -2.55 -27.27 -21.00
N ALA A 440 -3.87 -27.06 -21.11
CA ALA A 440 -4.76 -27.01 -19.96
C ALA A 440 -4.73 -28.33 -19.19
N PRO A 441 -4.37 -28.31 -17.91
CA PRO A 441 -4.51 -29.49 -17.08
C PRO A 441 -5.98 -29.78 -16.81
N VAL A 442 -6.31 -31.07 -16.79
CA VAL A 442 -7.68 -31.59 -16.66
C VAL A 442 -7.78 -32.49 -15.43
N SER A 443 -9.00 -32.73 -14.95
CA SER A 443 -9.23 -33.60 -13.80
C SER A 443 -8.72 -35.03 -14.04
N PRO A 444 -8.10 -35.69 -13.03
CA PRO A 444 -7.93 -35.26 -11.64
C PRO A 444 -6.55 -34.63 -11.35
N ALA A 445 -5.90 -33.97 -12.33
CA ALA A 445 -4.57 -33.39 -12.15
C ALA A 445 -4.56 -32.30 -11.06
N VAL A 446 -3.61 -32.41 -10.13
CA VAL A 446 -3.37 -31.48 -9.02
C VAL A 446 -1.89 -31.11 -8.95
N THR A 447 -1.56 -30.01 -8.29
CA THR A 447 -0.16 -29.58 -8.09
C THR A 447 0.28 -29.63 -6.63
N ASN A 448 1.57 -29.93 -6.43
CA ASN A 448 2.25 -29.90 -5.12
C ASN A 448 3.03 -28.59 -4.85
N SER A 449 3.03 -27.61 -5.77
CA SER A 449 3.80 -26.35 -5.56
C SER A 449 3.22 -25.48 -4.43
N ASN A 450 1.91 -25.66 -4.19
CA ASN A 450 1.04 -24.88 -3.31
C ASN A 450 1.36 -23.37 -3.25
N THR A 451 1.73 -22.76 -4.37
CA THR A 451 2.04 -21.33 -4.45
C THR A 451 1.14 -20.63 -5.47
N SER A 452 0.66 -19.44 -5.11
CA SER A 452 0.08 -18.47 -6.06
C SER A 452 1.13 -17.46 -6.55
N LEU A 453 2.35 -17.56 -6.05
CA LEU A 453 3.44 -16.64 -6.37
C LEU A 453 4.21 -17.18 -7.58
N TYR A 454 4.17 -16.45 -8.69
CA TYR A 454 5.10 -16.61 -9.80
C TYR A 454 6.31 -15.71 -9.55
N ARG A 455 7.52 -16.24 -9.74
CA ARG A 455 8.78 -15.55 -9.41
C ARG A 455 9.60 -15.31 -10.65
N TRP A 456 9.91 -14.06 -10.94
CA TRP A 456 10.67 -13.68 -12.14
C TRP A 456 12.04 -13.09 -11.82
N SER A 457 12.36 -12.90 -10.55
CA SER A 457 13.62 -12.33 -10.09
C SER A 457 13.91 -12.84 -8.68
N TRP A 458 15.18 -13.06 -8.38
CA TRP A 458 15.67 -13.57 -7.10
C TRP A 458 17.06 -13.03 -6.80
N GLN A 459 17.36 -12.83 -5.53
CA GLN A 459 18.67 -12.34 -5.07
C GLN A 459 19.04 -12.96 -3.72
N SER A 460 20.16 -13.66 -3.67
CA SER A 460 20.74 -14.18 -2.43
C SER A 460 21.06 -13.05 -1.44
N LEU A 461 20.75 -13.28 -0.16
CA LEU A 461 21.10 -12.37 0.94
C LEU A 461 22.52 -12.58 1.44
N SER A 462 23.04 -13.81 1.29
CA SER A 462 24.41 -14.14 1.64
C SER A 462 25.37 -13.75 0.51
N SER A 463 26.54 -13.21 0.86
CA SER A 463 27.66 -13.02 -0.06
C SER A 463 28.47 -14.30 -0.29
N THR A 464 28.28 -15.34 0.53
CA THR A 464 29.04 -16.60 0.50
C THR A 464 28.26 -17.78 -0.07
N ALA A 465 26.94 -17.66 -0.23
CA ALA A 465 26.07 -18.68 -0.79
C ALA A 465 25.15 -18.07 -1.85
N SER A 466 24.94 -18.79 -2.96
CA SER A 466 24.03 -18.37 -4.03
C SER A 466 22.81 -19.27 -4.08
N PHE A 467 21.63 -18.67 -4.01
CA PHE A 467 20.39 -19.32 -4.38
C PHE A 467 20.30 -19.47 -5.90
N ALA A 468 19.83 -20.63 -6.34
CA ALA A 468 19.39 -20.87 -7.71
C ALA A 468 18.02 -21.57 -7.65
N PRO A 469 17.02 -21.11 -8.42
CA PRO A 469 15.71 -21.74 -8.41
C PRO A 469 15.80 -23.19 -8.91
N PRO A 470 14.91 -24.08 -8.44
CA PRO A 470 14.86 -25.44 -8.96
C PRO A 470 14.58 -25.45 -10.47
N ALA A 471 15.32 -26.28 -11.21
CA ALA A 471 15.14 -26.41 -12.65
C ALA A 471 13.74 -26.93 -12.99
N SER A 472 13.19 -26.46 -14.11
CA SER A 472 11.92 -26.94 -14.66
C SER A 472 10.73 -26.85 -13.69
N THR A 473 10.58 -25.70 -13.02
CA THR A 473 9.40 -25.40 -12.21
C THR A 473 8.40 -24.53 -12.98
N GLY A 474 7.10 -24.68 -12.69
CA GLY A 474 6.07 -23.81 -13.30
C GLY A 474 5.93 -22.44 -12.64
N TYR A 475 6.53 -22.26 -11.45
CA TYR A 475 6.38 -21.07 -10.60
C TYR A 475 7.64 -20.18 -10.51
N TYR A 476 8.70 -20.50 -11.25
CA TYR A 476 9.80 -19.58 -11.55
C TYR A 476 9.88 -19.31 -13.04
N ALA A 477 10.30 -18.09 -13.40
CA ALA A 477 10.76 -17.80 -14.73
C ALA A 477 12.01 -18.65 -15.05
N PRO A 478 12.17 -19.12 -16.31
CA PRO A 478 13.35 -19.89 -16.70
C PRO A 478 14.67 -19.15 -16.47
N GLN A 479 14.63 -17.81 -16.49
CA GLN A 479 15.73 -16.90 -16.22
C GLN A 479 15.18 -15.67 -15.48
N SER A 480 16.01 -15.01 -14.67
CA SER A 480 15.61 -13.74 -14.05
C SER A 480 15.37 -12.70 -15.14
N ILE A 481 14.31 -11.93 -15.01
CA ILE A 481 14.02 -10.77 -15.87
C ILE A 481 14.36 -9.48 -15.12
N ASP A 482 14.49 -8.38 -15.86
CA ASP A 482 14.49 -7.03 -15.29
C ASP A 482 13.06 -6.47 -15.31
N ALA A 483 12.50 -6.26 -14.12
CA ALA A 483 11.17 -5.71 -13.93
C ALA A 483 11.01 -4.28 -14.46
N SER A 484 12.10 -3.55 -14.75
CA SER A 484 12.03 -2.24 -15.43
C SER A 484 11.45 -2.35 -16.85
N THR A 485 11.49 -3.54 -17.44
CA THR A 485 10.90 -3.82 -18.78
C THR A 485 9.40 -4.09 -18.73
N VAL A 486 8.83 -4.27 -17.52
CA VAL A 486 7.40 -4.47 -17.31
C VAL A 486 6.77 -3.09 -17.06
N PRO A 487 5.79 -2.66 -17.87
CA PRO A 487 5.18 -1.35 -17.68
C PRO A 487 4.38 -1.29 -16.37
N PRO A 488 4.31 -0.12 -15.70
CA PRO A 488 3.35 0.11 -14.63
C PRO A 488 1.92 -0.17 -15.10
N PHE A 489 1.09 -0.69 -14.20
CA PHE A 489 -0.29 -1.10 -14.52
C PHE A 489 -0.38 -2.09 -15.69
N ALA A 490 0.60 -3.00 -15.79
CA ALA A 490 0.61 -4.05 -16.80
C ALA A 490 -0.68 -4.87 -16.77
N THR A 491 -1.21 -5.15 -17.96
CA THR A 491 -2.40 -5.96 -18.17
C THR A 491 -2.02 -7.37 -18.55
N TYR A 492 -2.64 -8.33 -17.88
CA TYR A 492 -2.46 -9.76 -18.10
C TYR A 492 -3.74 -10.38 -18.66
N THR A 493 -3.59 -11.36 -19.55
CA THR A 493 -4.69 -12.16 -20.06
C THR A 493 -4.74 -13.47 -19.29
N VAL A 494 -5.90 -13.75 -18.69
CA VAL A 494 -6.17 -15.00 -17.97
C VAL A 494 -7.19 -15.79 -18.77
N THR A 495 -6.83 -16.99 -19.21
CA THR A 495 -7.70 -17.91 -19.94
C THR A 495 -8.13 -19.04 -19.00
N LEU A 496 -9.42 -19.28 -18.85
CA LEU A 496 -9.97 -20.20 -17.86
C LEU A 496 -10.62 -21.42 -18.54
N TYR A 497 -10.45 -22.59 -17.94
CA TYR A 497 -10.86 -23.87 -18.50
C TYR A 497 -11.67 -24.69 -17.48
N ASP A 498 -12.58 -25.52 -17.99
CA ASP A 498 -13.32 -26.49 -17.20
C ASP A 498 -12.46 -27.72 -16.86
N LYS A 499 -13.03 -28.67 -16.10
CA LYS A 499 -12.35 -29.90 -15.69
C LYS A 499 -11.93 -30.84 -16.84
N ASN A 500 -12.45 -30.64 -18.05
CA ASN A 500 -12.16 -31.41 -19.25
C ASN A 500 -11.21 -30.66 -20.21
N GLY A 501 -10.77 -29.46 -19.84
CA GLY A 501 -9.90 -28.61 -20.66
C GLY A 501 -10.67 -27.77 -21.70
N ALA A 502 -12.00 -27.71 -21.62
CA ALA A 502 -12.79 -26.83 -22.48
C ALA A 502 -12.66 -25.36 -22.04
N LEU A 503 -12.53 -24.46 -23.00
CA LEU A 503 -12.44 -23.02 -22.74
C LEU A 503 -13.75 -22.49 -22.15
N LEU A 504 -13.67 -21.84 -20.98
CA LEU A 504 -14.78 -21.14 -20.35
C LEU A 504 -14.82 -19.65 -20.76
N GLY A 505 -13.65 -19.03 -20.90
CA GLY A 505 -13.55 -17.63 -21.27
C GLY A 505 -12.18 -17.03 -20.96
N GLN A 506 -12.08 -15.72 -21.14
CA GLN A 506 -10.88 -14.94 -20.87
C GLN A 506 -11.20 -13.70 -20.02
N SER A 507 -10.21 -13.24 -19.26
CA SER A 507 -10.25 -12.00 -18.50
C SER A 507 -8.99 -11.19 -18.71
N SER A 508 -9.15 -9.86 -18.72
CA SER A 508 -8.07 -8.89 -18.81
C SER A 508 -7.90 -8.27 -17.42
N VAL A 509 -6.77 -8.54 -16.77
CA VAL A 509 -6.54 -8.20 -15.36
C VAL A 509 -5.37 -7.23 -15.26
N VAL A 510 -5.61 -6.06 -14.69
CA VAL A 510 -4.58 -5.04 -14.46
C VAL A 510 -3.89 -5.31 -13.13
N ASN A 511 -2.56 -5.29 -13.12
CA ASN A 511 -1.76 -5.31 -11.91
C ASN A 511 -1.66 -3.89 -11.31
N PRO A 512 -2.25 -3.61 -10.13
CA PRO A 512 -2.20 -2.27 -9.54
C PRO A 512 -0.83 -1.90 -8.95
N GLY A 513 0.03 -2.88 -8.67
CA GLY A 513 1.33 -2.65 -8.02
C GLY A 513 2.46 -2.39 -9.01
N SER A 514 3.47 -1.63 -8.59
CA SER A 514 4.70 -1.48 -9.36
C SER A 514 5.39 -2.84 -9.58
N PRO A 515 5.86 -3.17 -10.79
CA PRO A 515 6.72 -4.33 -11.01
C PRO A 515 8.06 -4.17 -10.28
N LEU A 516 8.53 -5.21 -9.58
CA LEU A 516 9.74 -5.18 -8.76
C LEU A 516 10.74 -6.25 -9.16
N ASN A 517 12.04 -5.91 -9.08
CA ASN A 517 13.16 -6.84 -9.01
C ASN A 517 13.35 -7.30 -7.56
N ALA A 518 13.99 -8.45 -7.36
CA ALA A 518 14.28 -8.96 -6.02
C ALA A 518 15.17 -8.01 -5.19
N THR A 519 15.98 -7.18 -5.86
CA THR A 519 16.83 -6.17 -5.20
C THR A 519 16.03 -5.13 -4.43
N ALA A 520 14.77 -4.87 -4.81
CA ALA A 520 13.90 -3.98 -4.08
C ALA A 520 13.66 -4.47 -2.64
N GLY A 521 13.84 -5.76 -2.37
CA GLY A 521 13.68 -6.38 -1.05
C GLY A 521 14.63 -5.78 -0.02
N GLY A 522 15.79 -5.28 -0.46
CA GLY A 522 16.74 -4.57 0.40
C GLY A 522 16.24 -3.22 0.92
N THR A 523 15.21 -2.65 0.30
CA THR A 523 14.61 -1.36 0.71
C THR A 523 13.32 -1.52 1.52
N VAL A 524 12.82 -2.75 1.67
CA VAL A 524 11.60 -3.03 2.42
C VAL A 524 11.91 -3.07 3.92
N ALA A 525 11.11 -2.35 4.71
CA ALA A 525 11.05 -2.52 6.15
C ALA A 525 10.29 -3.81 6.45
N TRP A 526 11.02 -4.90 6.71
CA TRP A 526 10.42 -6.21 6.96
C TRP A 526 9.99 -6.36 8.43
N PRO A 527 8.83 -6.98 8.72
CA PRO A 527 8.55 -7.49 10.05
C PRO A 527 9.53 -8.64 10.37
N SER A 528 9.51 -9.11 11.62
CA SER A 528 10.33 -10.25 12.05
C SER A 528 9.61 -11.04 13.12
N LEU A 529 9.57 -12.37 12.98
CA LEU A 529 9.06 -13.23 14.05
C LEU A 529 9.83 -12.98 15.35
N LEU A 530 9.11 -13.02 16.48
CA LEU A 530 9.80 -12.96 17.77
C LEU A 530 10.68 -14.21 17.94
N PRO A 531 11.94 -14.07 18.40
CA PRO A 531 12.88 -15.18 18.48
C PRO A 531 12.34 -16.39 19.26
N ASP A 532 11.69 -16.15 20.40
CA ASP A 532 11.15 -17.23 21.24
C ASP A 532 10.11 -18.08 20.49
N PHE A 533 9.22 -17.45 19.73
CA PHE A 533 8.25 -18.16 18.91
C PHE A 533 8.94 -18.97 17.80
N ALA A 534 9.87 -18.35 17.07
CA ALA A 534 10.58 -19.01 15.98
C ALA A 534 11.35 -20.24 16.50
N THR A 535 12.08 -20.11 17.61
CA THR A 535 12.83 -21.22 18.20
C THR A 535 11.90 -22.34 18.68
N GLN A 536 10.81 -22.03 19.40
CA GLN A 536 9.95 -23.07 19.95
C GLN A 536 9.13 -23.81 18.87
N PHE A 537 8.70 -23.12 17.81
CA PHE A 537 7.76 -23.64 16.82
C PHE A 537 8.40 -24.08 15.50
N LEU A 538 9.48 -23.44 15.05
CA LEU A 538 10.12 -23.69 13.76
C LEU A 538 11.45 -24.46 13.87
N THR A 539 11.77 -25.05 15.03
CA THR A 539 12.97 -25.92 15.16
C THR A 539 12.60 -27.29 15.73
N PRO A 540 13.28 -28.38 15.36
CA PRO A 540 12.95 -29.73 15.85
C PRO A 540 13.12 -29.91 17.36
N ASP A 541 14.08 -29.22 17.97
CA ASP A 541 14.32 -29.25 19.42
C ASP A 541 13.39 -28.31 20.20
N GLY A 542 12.53 -27.56 19.50
CA GLY A 542 11.60 -26.63 20.10
C GLY A 542 10.47 -27.34 20.87
N SER A 543 10.00 -26.73 21.97
CA SER A 543 8.91 -27.29 22.78
C SER A 543 7.57 -27.41 22.04
N LEU A 544 7.43 -26.76 20.88
CA LEU A 544 6.24 -26.78 20.01
C LEU A 544 6.51 -27.47 18.67
N ALA A 545 7.60 -28.23 18.55
CA ALA A 545 7.97 -28.98 17.35
C ALA A 545 7.01 -30.13 17.00
N GLY A 546 6.26 -30.63 17.99
CA GLY A 546 5.22 -31.65 17.81
C GLY A 546 4.04 -31.19 16.94
N SER A 547 3.02 -32.04 16.80
CA SER A 547 1.77 -31.67 16.12
C SER A 547 1.08 -30.50 16.81
N GLN A 548 0.56 -29.55 16.04
CA GLN A 548 -0.18 -28.39 16.57
C GLN A 548 -1.48 -28.18 15.79
N TYR A 549 -2.57 -27.85 16.49
CA TYR A 549 -3.85 -27.52 15.83
C TYR A 549 -4.01 -26.03 15.56
N ALA A 550 -3.47 -25.21 16.46
CA ALA A 550 -3.46 -23.77 16.34
C ALA A 550 -2.24 -23.20 17.05
N MET A 551 -1.76 -22.05 16.59
CA MET A 551 -0.61 -21.37 17.17
C MET A 551 -0.82 -19.88 17.25
N SER A 552 -0.36 -19.30 18.37
CA SER A 552 -0.30 -17.85 18.54
C SER A 552 1.03 -17.33 17.99
N VAL A 553 1.00 -16.83 16.76
CA VAL A 553 2.17 -16.30 16.06
C VAL A 553 2.45 -14.89 16.56
N THR A 554 3.71 -14.59 16.89
CA THR A 554 4.13 -13.27 17.38
C THR A 554 5.27 -12.69 16.53
N TRP A 555 5.22 -11.38 16.29
CA TRP A 555 6.24 -10.68 15.49
C TRP A 555 6.43 -9.23 15.94
N SER A 556 7.55 -8.65 15.53
CA SER A 556 7.89 -7.24 15.63
C SER A 556 7.86 -6.58 14.25
N SER A 557 7.28 -5.39 14.18
CA SER A 557 7.30 -4.49 13.02
C SER A 557 8.26 -3.32 13.21
N LEU A 558 9.10 -3.37 14.25
CA LEU A 558 10.08 -2.33 14.56
C LEU A 558 11.30 -2.40 13.64
N VAL A 559 11.59 -1.28 12.97
CA VAL A 559 12.82 -1.03 12.20
C VAL A 559 13.45 0.25 12.74
N ASN A 560 14.70 0.19 13.19
CA ASN A 560 15.39 1.32 13.87
C ASN A 560 14.59 1.92 15.03
N GLY A 561 13.85 1.08 15.77
CA GLY A 561 12.98 1.48 16.89
C GLY A 561 11.70 2.21 16.49
N GLN A 562 11.35 2.22 15.19
CA GLN A 562 10.11 2.79 14.65
C GLN A 562 9.23 1.68 14.09
N ASN A 563 7.91 1.80 14.23
CA ASN A 563 6.97 0.86 13.62
C ASN A 563 6.79 1.18 12.12
N LEU A 564 7.73 0.73 11.28
CA LEU A 564 7.81 1.08 9.86
C LEU A 564 7.57 -0.10 8.92
N ALA A 565 7.53 -1.33 9.44
CA ALA A 565 7.26 -2.48 8.60
C ALA A 565 5.86 -2.39 8.00
N TYR A 566 5.67 -3.02 6.84
CA TYR A 566 4.33 -3.10 6.26
C TYR A 566 3.36 -3.74 7.29
N PRO A 567 2.11 -3.25 7.38
CA PRO A 567 1.09 -3.85 8.23
C PRO A 567 0.85 -5.30 7.82
N VAL A 568 1.04 -6.22 8.76
CA VAL A 568 0.71 -7.62 8.57
C VAL A 568 -0.80 -7.79 8.72
N THR A 569 -1.47 -8.16 7.64
CA THR A 569 -2.94 -8.34 7.57
C THR A 569 -3.33 -9.80 7.39
N SER A 570 -2.35 -10.68 7.16
CA SER A 570 -2.54 -12.12 7.12
C SER A 570 -1.29 -12.84 7.62
N VAL A 571 -1.51 -13.93 8.35
CA VAL A 571 -0.43 -14.83 8.79
C VAL A 571 -0.78 -16.24 8.36
N GLN A 572 0.14 -16.91 7.68
CA GLN A 572 0.00 -18.31 7.28
C GLN A 572 0.97 -19.18 8.05
N ILE A 573 0.50 -20.33 8.51
CA ILE A 573 1.34 -21.47 8.84
C ILE A 573 1.08 -22.52 7.77
N GLN A 574 2.16 -23.02 7.19
CA GLN A 574 2.11 -24.09 6.22
C GLN A 574 3.03 -25.21 6.67
N THR A 575 2.54 -26.43 6.57
CA THR A 575 3.35 -27.62 6.80
C THR A 575 3.22 -28.60 5.65
N THR A 576 4.34 -29.16 5.23
CA THR A 576 4.40 -30.22 4.21
C THR A 576 5.09 -31.45 4.76
N GLY A 577 4.81 -32.60 4.17
CA GLY A 577 5.47 -33.85 4.55
C GLY A 577 5.18 -34.98 3.58
N MET A 578 5.71 -36.15 3.91
CA MET A 578 5.51 -37.39 3.14
C MET A 578 4.73 -38.40 3.96
N ALA A 579 3.60 -38.87 3.44
CA ALA A 579 2.83 -39.98 3.99
C ALA A 579 2.85 -41.18 3.03
N ALA A 580 2.36 -42.35 3.49
CA ALA A 580 2.26 -43.54 2.64
C ALA A 580 1.39 -43.32 1.37
N ALA A 581 0.44 -42.39 1.43
CA ALA A 581 -0.43 -42.00 0.32
C ALA A 581 0.21 -40.97 -0.64
N GLY A 582 1.41 -40.47 -0.34
CA GLY A 582 2.10 -39.45 -1.11
C GLY A 582 2.41 -38.17 -0.29
N PRO A 583 2.89 -37.11 -0.96
CA PRO A 583 3.09 -35.82 -0.32
C PRO A 583 1.76 -35.25 0.16
N PHE A 584 1.79 -34.59 1.31
CA PHE A 584 0.63 -33.91 1.85
C PHE A 584 1.02 -32.51 2.33
N GLU A 585 0.01 -31.66 2.45
CA GLU A 585 0.17 -30.30 2.88
C GLU A 585 -1.06 -29.82 3.66
N VAL A 586 -0.80 -29.08 4.74
CA VAL A 586 -1.81 -28.44 5.59
C VAL A 586 -1.45 -26.98 5.73
N ASP A 587 -2.36 -26.12 5.27
CA ASP A 587 -2.33 -24.68 5.47
C ASP A 587 -3.25 -24.27 6.63
N GLY A 588 -2.91 -23.15 7.26
CA GLY A 588 -3.79 -22.41 8.15
C GLY A 588 -3.52 -20.92 8.01
N PHE A 589 -4.57 -20.12 7.94
CA PHE A 589 -4.48 -18.67 7.84
C PHE A 589 -5.18 -17.98 9.00
N SER A 590 -4.60 -16.89 9.46
CA SER A 590 -5.29 -15.81 10.17
C SER A 590 -5.42 -14.63 9.22
N VAL A 591 -6.61 -14.04 9.13
CA VAL A 591 -6.87 -12.85 8.29
C VAL A 591 -7.46 -11.72 9.13
N GLY A 592 -7.09 -10.48 8.79
CA GLY A 592 -7.60 -9.28 9.46
C GLY A 592 -6.59 -8.62 10.40
N LEU A 593 -7.09 -7.69 11.21
CA LEU A 593 -6.27 -6.87 12.10
C LEU A 593 -5.67 -7.73 13.24
N PRO A 594 -4.33 -7.74 13.40
CA PRO A 594 -3.69 -8.48 14.48
C PRO A 594 -3.84 -7.76 15.82
N ASN A 595 -3.68 -8.51 16.92
CA ASN A 595 -3.68 -7.92 18.25
C ASN A 595 -2.34 -7.22 18.53
N ASN A 596 -2.40 -5.97 18.96
CA ASN A 596 -1.23 -5.25 19.45
C ASN A 596 -0.95 -5.64 20.91
N THR A 597 0.26 -6.11 21.19
CA THR A 597 0.66 -6.54 22.54
C THR A 597 1.45 -5.46 23.27
N THR A 598 2.31 -4.76 22.54
CA THR A 598 3.15 -3.64 22.98
C THR A 598 3.58 -2.88 21.73
N PHE A 599 4.04 -1.63 21.85
CA PHE A 599 4.46 -0.81 20.70
C PHE A 599 5.30 -1.58 19.66
N GLY A 600 4.74 -1.72 18.46
CA GLY A 600 5.37 -2.39 17.32
C GLY A 600 5.46 -3.92 17.42
N GLN A 601 4.83 -4.55 18.41
CA GLN A 601 4.74 -6.01 18.55
C GLN A 601 3.31 -6.50 18.46
N TYR A 602 3.12 -7.56 17.69
CA TYR A 602 1.79 -8.04 17.29
C TYR A 602 1.67 -9.55 17.46
N GLN A 603 0.43 -10.00 17.59
CA GLN A 603 0.09 -11.41 17.73
C GLN A 603 -1.22 -11.75 17.01
N THR A 604 -1.30 -12.96 16.44
CA THR A 604 -2.56 -13.54 15.99
C THR A 604 -2.58 -15.07 16.14
N THR A 605 -3.76 -15.66 16.20
CA THR A 605 -3.94 -17.12 16.24
C THR A 605 -4.18 -17.67 14.85
N VAL A 606 -3.35 -18.61 14.43
CA VAL A 606 -3.50 -19.34 13.16
C VAL A 606 -3.93 -20.77 13.47
N SER A 607 -5.04 -21.23 12.89
CA SER A 607 -5.53 -22.60 13.06
C SER A 607 -5.41 -23.39 11.77
N ALA A 608 -5.03 -24.67 11.87
CA ALA A 608 -4.92 -25.56 10.74
C ALA A 608 -6.28 -25.76 10.03
N GLY A 609 -6.26 -25.83 8.70
CA GLY A 609 -7.45 -26.04 7.89
C GLY A 609 -8.30 -24.80 7.64
N ILE A 610 -7.93 -23.62 8.14
CA ILE A 610 -8.55 -22.34 7.77
C ILE A 610 -7.88 -21.77 6.52
N ASN A 611 -8.66 -21.40 5.51
CA ASN A 611 -8.13 -20.82 4.27
C ASN A 611 -7.88 -19.31 4.36
N SER A 612 -7.30 -18.74 3.31
CA SER A 612 -6.99 -17.30 3.20
C SER A 612 -8.20 -16.36 3.17
N LEU A 613 -9.43 -16.88 3.28
CA LEU A 613 -10.67 -16.12 3.45
C LEU A 613 -11.25 -16.26 4.87
N GLY A 614 -10.53 -16.92 5.78
CA GLY A 614 -11.00 -17.20 7.14
C GLY A 614 -12.04 -18.32 7.24
N VAL A 615 -12.23 -19.12 6.18
CA VAL A 615 -13.21 -20.21 6.15
C VAL A 615 -12.55 -21.53 6.55
N GLN A 616 -13.19 -22.27 7.47
CA GLN A 616 -12.75 -23.62 7.83
C GLN A 616 -13.01 -24.59 6.68
N THR A 617 -11.94 -25.16 6.12
CA THR A 617 -11.99 -26.15 5.04
C THR A 617 -11.66 -27.57 5.51
N CYS A 618 -11.05 -27.72 6.70
CA CYS A 618 -10.78 -29.02 7.31
C CYS A 618 -10.89 -28.96 8.84
N VAL A 619 -11.83 -29.68 9.46
CA VAL A 619 -12.20 -29.52 10.88
C VAL A 619 -11.23 -30.21 11.87
N ASN A 620 -10.43 -31.18 11.45
CA ASN A 620 -9.51 -31.94 12.33
C ASN A 620 -8.07 -32.01 11.80
N CYS A 621 -7.72 -31.10 10.88
CA CYS A 621 -6.35 -31.02 10.38
C CYS A 621 -5.42 -30.45 11.47
N GLN A 622 -4.16 -30.88 11.43
CA GLN A 622 -3.10 -30.40 12.33
C GLN A 622 -1.87 -30.03 11.49
N PHE A 623 -1.12 -29.04 11.94
CA PHE A 623 0.24 -28.80 11.48
C PHE A 623 1.10 -30.00 11.86
N THR A 624 1.75 -30.62 10.87
CA THR A 624 2.55 -31.84 11.09
C THR A 624 3.78 -31.55 11.95
N PRO A 625 4.24 -32.50 12.81
CA PRO A 625 5.46 -32.34 13.59
C PRO A 625 6.70 -32.16 12.69
N LEU A 626 7.71 -31.47 13.21
CA LEU A 626 9.03 -31.36 12.58
C LEU A 626 9.81 -32.66 12.81
N LEU A 627 9.60 -33.61 11.90
CA LEU A 627 10.31 -34.89 11.80
C LEU A 627 10.94 -34.98 10.40
N THR A 628 11.93 -35.85 10.24
CA THR A 628 12.71 -35.94 9.00
C THR A 628 11.82 -36.10 7.78
N GLY A 629 12.00 -35.23 6.78
CA GLY A 629 11.20 -35.19 5.56
C GLY A 629 9.96 -34.30 5.63
N ASN A 630 9.68 -33.67 6.77
CA ASN A 630 8.66 -32.65 6.91
C ASN A 630 9.26 -31.24 6.85
N SER A 631 8.44 -30.27 6.48
CA SER A 631 8.80 -28.87 6.58
C SER A 631 7.68 -28.04 7.19
N ARG A 632 8.05 -26.92 7.79
CA ARG A 632 7.14 -25.96 8.40
C ARG A 632 7.61 -24.56 8.07
N LEU A 633 6.67 -23.70 7.69
CA LEU A 633 6.93 -22.27 7.53
C LEU A 633 5.87 -21.44 8.22
N VAL A 634 6.29 -20.24 8.60
CA VAL A 634 5.40 -19.13 8.95
C VAL A 634 5.63 -18.00 7.97
N GLN A 635 4.54 -17.46 7.45
CA GLN A 635 4.56 -16.34 6.52
C GLN A 635 3.78 -15.16 7.10
N LEU A 636 4.43 -14.00 7.22
CA LEU A 636 3.81 -12.73 7.58
C LEU A 636 3.50 -11.96 6.30
N SER A 637 2.22 -11.76 6.01
CA SER A 637 1.74 -11.16 4.76
C SER A 637 1.05 -9.83 4.99
N GLY A 638 1.28 -8.91 4.06
CA GLY A 638 0.58 -7.63 3.99
C GLY A 638 0.53 -7.13 2.55
N ALA A 639 -0.24 -6.08 2.32
CA ALA A 639 -0.29 -5.42 1.02
C ALA A 639 -0.37 -3.91 1.20
N GLN A 640 0.36 -3.18 0.35
CA GLN A 640 0.34 -1.72 0.31
C GLN A 640 0.56 -1.26 -1.13
N SER A 641 -0.22 -0.28 -1.58
CA SER A 641 -0.07 0.32 -2.93
C SER A 641 -0.02 -0.72 -4.06
N GLY A 642 -0.92 -1.71 -4.02
CA GLY A 642 -1.02 -2.76 -5.02
C GLY A 642 0.07 -3.84 -4.99
N ILE A 643 1.06 -3.73 -4.10
CA ILE A 643 2.14 -4.71 -3.91
C ILE A 643 1.83 -5.62 -2.73
N SER A 644 1.98 -6.93 -2.91
CA SER A 644 1.91 -7.94 -1.85
C SER A 644 3.30 -8.23 -1.27
N TYR A 645 3.41 -8.24 0.05
CA TYR A 645 4.65 -8.48 0.77
C TYR A 645 4.57 -9.79 1.55
N TYR A 646 5.63 -10.60 1.47
CA TYR A 646 5.70 -11.92 2.12
C TYR A 646 7.03 -12.10 2.86
N ASP A 647 7.01 -12.10 4.20
CA ASP A 647 8.15 -12.51 5.00
C ASP A 647 7.97 -13.97 5.41
N ILE A 648 8.78 -14.86 4.85
CA ILE A 648 8.65 -16.31 5.00
C ILE A 648 9.84 -16.81 5.81
N THR A 649 9.57 -17.35 7.00
CA THR A 649 10.56 -18.09 7.79
C THR A 649 10.23 -19.58 7.74
N ARG A 650 11.19 -20.40 7.32
CA ARG A 650 11.00 -21.83 7.04
C ARG A 650 12.07 -22.68 7.72
N TYR A 651 11.68 -23.89 8.08
CA TYR A 651 12.58 -24.97 8.45
C TYR A 651 12.23 -26.22 7.65
N ASN A 652 13.24 -26.87 7.09
CA ASN A 652 13.15 -28.17 6.42
C ASN A 652 13.95 -29.20 7.21
N ASP A 653 13.29 -30.25 7.70
CA ASP A 653 13.96 -31.33 8.44
C ASP A 653 14.50 -32.44 7.53
#